data_AF-A0A1S1CAR7-F1
#
_entry.id   AF-A0A1S1CAR7-F1
#
_cell.length_a   1.000
_cell.length_b   1.000
_cell.length_c   1.000
_cell.angle_alpha   90.00
_cell.angle_beta   90.00
_cell.angle_gamma   90.00
#
_symmetry.space_group_name_H-M   'P 1'
#
loop_
_entity.id
_entity.type
_entity.pdbx_description
1 polymer ?
#
loop_
_entity_poly.entity_id
_entity_poly.type
_entity_poly.pdbx_seq_one_letter_code
_entity_poly.pdbx_strand_id
1 'polypeptide(L)'
;MSEPTQKTKRKFPRWILELFTFIFIPYLIVYISSPVIFGIILFIGIPVFIFLYFRLTNHIINSENPTGHKKLNIQQAPEAKEKSTKDQFLKRFYLAILALITVILIVFLLGNINSYRETMISLPDNFTFSTKSQELSKIHSLQNIIFMQMLGVIFLIFLTAWFFRKHIKLTLRNHILRVFVATVISGGILAFTIPSFLYNYRLIGETKDLTTALLGVTGGVVALFSLIKSHQKSELEREQLEVQKQKDSRDHIRQLYSTYGDRFDKAVTELNNNDRDANIAFAAVYKLSHLADDWLEFKNLATSEKDLSKFEDKANAEVQTIINVFCKYIRSMPHKYTDKMLESGDIPKEDAEIRRLILSEISDHLGEIIKHDNNIEIIPGPWSHFNFDFNNARIFYPLNNLIIKNSNFSDVVFHGEAKCNQTVFIDELNFSTVPFKSTADFSGATFMKKVYFGGLYNIDIFKNSAYFRKATFVETAHFRAQFSGNAYFEDANFKQEAKFESAVFKNSSYFTGATFEGNADFTDATFENTTTFNHATFIKDSIFSYATFIKDSTFIGVSFEKKVHFNACFKQFSPAFIMVPAGQPEIPNMRARFSLHSAQKDYDFSTYNGKTIPPGTAELDGVERSIPIGTVLFNPDIKNKKTGEYTRMSKPAK
;
A
#
# COMPACT_ATOMS: atom_id res chain seq x y z
N MET A 1 -6.35 25.87 -77.06
CA MET A 1 -6.87 25.08 -78.18
C MET A 1 -7.44 23.78 -77.61
N SER A 2 -8.75 23.74 -77.37
CA SER A 2 -9.64 22.56 -77.30
C SER A 2 -10.98 23.02 -76.70
N GLU A 3 -12.05 22.87 -77.48
CA GLU A 3 -13.43 23.24 -77.16
C GLU A 3 -14.00 22.45 -75.96
N PRO A 4 -15.00 22.98 -75.23
CA PRO A 4 -15.75 22.20 -74.26
C PRO A 4 -16.86 21.39 -74.97
N THR A 5 -16.81 20.06 -74.81
CA THR A 5 -17.88 19.15 -75.21
C THR A 5 -19.08 19.25 -74.26
N GLN A 6 -20.27 19.53 -74.82
CA GLN A 6 -21.57 19.54 -74.15
C GLN A 6 -21.89 18.19 -73.47
N LYS A 7 -22.17 18.20 -72.15
CA LYS A 7 -22.91 17.12 -71.47
C LYS A 7 -24.41 17.42 -71.49
N THR A 8 -25.15 16.57 -72.17
CA THR A 8 -26.62 16.58 -72.29
C THR A 8 -27.31 16.31 -70.94
N LYS A 9 -28.14 17.26 -70.46
CA LYS A 9 -29.08 17.08 -69.35
C LYS A 9 -30.18 16.09 -69.78
N ARG A 10 -30.27 14.89 -69.17
CA ARG A 10 -31.47 14.05 -69.21
C ARG A 10 -32.59 14.74 -68.42
N LYS A 11 -33.56 15.33 -69.13
CA LYS A 11 -34.76 15.93 -68.55
C LYS A 11 -35.69 14.86 -67.95
N PHE A 12 -36.31 15.23 -66.83
CA PHE A 12 -37.44 14.57 -66.19
C PHE A 12 -38.51 14.20 -67.25
N PRO A 13 -39.02 12.97 -67.31
CA PRO A 13 -40.03 12.61 -68.29
C PRO A 13 -41.34 13.39 -68.08
N ARG A 14 -41.67 14.24 -69.05
CA ARG A 14 -42.87 15.11 -69.07
C ARG A 14 -44.18 14.33 -68.93
N TRP A 15 -44.20 13.05 -69.33
CA TRP A 15 -45.38 12.18 -69.25
C TRP A 15 -45.81 11.85 -67.81
N ILE A 16 -44.92 11.92 -66.80
CA ILE A 16 -45.29 11.70 -65.39
C ILE A 16 -46.07 12.90 -64.82
N LEU A 17 -45.72 14.13 -65.23
CA LEU A 17 -46.49 15.32 -64.87
C LEU A 17 -47.85 15.34 -65.57
N GLU A 18 -47.90 14.88 -66.82
CA GLU A 18 -49.14 14.81 -67.62
C GLU A 18 -50.09 13.71 -67.11
N LEU A 19 -49.58 12.59 -66.60
CA LEU A 19 -50.41 11.56 -65.95
C LEU A 19 -51.05 12.08 -64.65
N PHE A 20 -50.33 12.94 -63.91
CA PHE A 20 -50.81 13.52 -62.66
C PHE A 20 -51.87 14.60 -62.89
N THR A 21 -51.77 15.40 -63.96
CA THR A 21 -52.81 16.40 -64.27
C THR A 21 -54.08 15.77 -64.85
N PHE A 22 -53.96 14.70 -65.66
CA PHE A 22 -55.12 14.07 -66.30
C PHE A 22 -55.98 13.21 -65.36
N ILE A 23 -55.40 12.64 -64.30
CA ILE A 23 -56.16 11.78 -63.36
C ILE A 23 -56.71 12.58 -62.17
N PHE A 24 -55.96 13.55 -61.64
CA PHE A 24 -56.29 14.19 -60.37
C PHE A 24 -57.26 15.36 -60.47
N ILE A 25 -57.21 16.15 -61.55
CA ILE A 25 -58.05 17.35 -61.71
C ILE A 25 -59.54 17.01 -61.93
N PRO A 26 -59.91 15.96 -62.71
CA PRO A 26 -61.31 15.57 -62.85
C PRO A 26 -61.90 15.01 -61.53
N TYR A 27 -61.10 14.30 -60.72
CA TYR A 27 -61.54 13.77 -59.42
C TYR A 27 -61.72 14.86 -58.36
N LEU A 28 -60.96 15.96 -58.45
CA LEU A 28 -61.06 17.10 -57.54
C LEU A 28 -62.34 17.91 -57.79
N ILE A 29 -62.80 18.02 -59.04
CA ILE A 29 -63.96 18.85 -59.43
C ILE A 29 -65.30 18.22 -58.98
N VAL A 30 -65.38 16.90 -58.82
CA VAL A 30 -66.61 16.20 -58.42
C VAL A 30 -66.98 16.37 -56.94
N TYR A 31 -66.05 16.82 -56.08
CA TYR A 31 -66.26 16.91 -54.62
C TYR A 31 -66.28 18.35 -54.03
N ILE A 32 -66.34 19.40 -54.87
CA ILE A 32 -66.31 20.83 -54.44
C ILE A 32 -67.71 21.37 -54.04
N SER A 33 -68.55 20.55 -53.41
CA SER A 33 -69.87 21.00 -52.92
C SER A 33 -69.97 21.10 -51.39
N SER A 34 -68.90 20.82 -50.63
CA SER A 34 -68.86 21.02 -49.16
C SER A 34 -67.92 22.19 -48.76
N PRO A 35 -68.45 23.28 -48.15
CA PRO A 35 -67.65 24.43 -47.69
C PRO A 35 -66.58 24.07 -46.65
N VAL A 36 -66.79 22.98 -45.90
CA VAL A 36 -65.85 22.50 -44.86
C VAL A 36 -64.64 21.81 -45.50
N ILE A 37 -64.86 21.05 -46.58
CA ILE A 37 -63.77 20.39 -47.35
C ILE A 37 -62.92 21.45 -48.07
N PHE A 38 -63.56 22.51 -48.57
CA PHE A 38 -62.85 23.67 -49.14
C PHE A 38 -61.96 24.36 -48.09
N GLY A 39 -62.46 24.57 -46.87
CA GLY A 39 -61.69 25.15 -45.76
C GLY A 39 -60.45 24.33 -45.37
N ILE A 40 -60.53 22.99 -45.38
CA ILE A 40 -59.41 22.11 -45.02
C ILE A 40 -58.35 22.03 -46.14
N ILE A 41 -58.76 22.06 -47.41
CA ILE A 41 -57.83 22.18 -48.55
C ILE A 41 -57.07 23.51 -48.47
N LEU A 42 -57.73 24.57 -48.03
CA LEU A 42 -57.15 25.91 -47.86
C LEU A 42 -56.19 25.99 -46.65
N PHE A 43 -56.48 25.27 -45.55
CA PHE A 43 -55.68 25.33 -44.31
C PHE A 43 -54.58 24.28 -44.19
N ILE A 44 -54.69 23.13 -44.85
CA ILE A 44 -53.69 22.04 -44.80
C ILE A 44 -53.06 21.81 -46.17
N GLY A 45 -53.88 21.81 -47.23
CA GLY A 45 -53.43 21.57 -48.60
C GLY A 45 -52.51 22.69 -49.12
N ILE A 46 -52.89 23.95 -48.90
CA ILE A 46 -52.10 25.10 -49.36
C ILE A 46 -50.76 25.23 -48.61
N PRO A 47 -50.66 25.09 -47.27
CA PRO A 47 -49.35 25.12 -46.60
C PRO A 47 -48.44 23.95 -46.98
N VAL A 48 -48.99 22.75 -47.20
CA VAL A 48 -48.21 21.59 -47.69
C VAL A 48 -47.76 21.80 -49.14
N PHE A 49 -48.62 22.36 -49.99
CA PHE A 49 -48.29 22.72 -51.37
C PHE A 49 -47.26 23.85 -51.43
N ILE A 50 -47.39 24.89 -50.60
CA ILE A 50 -46.41 25.97 -50.45
C ILE A 50 -45.10 25.41 -49.91
N PHE A 51 -45.10 24.52 -48.91
CA PHE A 51 -43.90 23.88 -48.39
C PHE A 51 -43.18 23.03 -49.45
N LEU A 52 -43.93 22.26 -50.26
CA LEU A 52 -43.39 21.48 -51.37
C LEU A 52 -42.87 22.38 -52.50
N TYR A 53 -43.60 23.45 -52.84
CA TYR A 53 -43.24 24.44 -53.85
C TYR A 53 -41.97 25.21 -53.43
N PHE A 54 -41.90 25.74 -52.20
CA PHE A 54 -40.73 26.44 -51.65
C PHE A 54 -39.48 25.55 -51.60
N ARG A 55 -39.65 24.25 -51.35
CA ARG A 55 -38.52 23.30 -51.30
C ARG A 55 -38.05 22.85 -52.68
N LEU A 56 -38.94 22.84 -53.68
CA LEU A 56 -38.61 22.65 -55.09
C LEU A 56 -37.91 23.87 -55.67
N THR A 57 -38.40 25.09 -55.41
CA THR A 57 -37.77 26.34 -55.90
C THR A 57 -36.46 26.67 -55.18
N ASN A 58 -36.32 26.43 -53.87
CA ASN A 58 -35.04 26.60 -53.17
C ASN A 58 -33.95 25.63 -53.65
N HIS A 59 -34.31 24.50 -54.27
CA HIS A 59 -33.31 23.61 -54.86
C HIS A 59 -32.88 24.05 -56.26
N ILE A 60 -33.76 24.69 -57.03
CA ILE A 60 -33.46 25.26 -58.35
C ILE A 60 -32.58 26.51 -58.18
N ILE A 61 -32.94 27.41 -57.26
CA ILE A 61 -32.21 28.66 -56.98
C ILE A 61 -30.82 28.38 -56.37
N ASN A 62 -30.68 27.38 -55.49
CA ASN A 62 -29.37 26.97 -54.95
C ASN A 62 -28.54 26.10 -55.92
N SER A 63 -29.08 25.75 -57.09
CA SER A 63 -28.32 25.07 -58.16
C SER A 63 -27.76 26.02 -59.23
N GLU A 64 -28.10 27.32 -59.16
CA GLU A 64 -27.69 28.35 -60.14
C GLU A 64 -26.74 29.43 -59.58
N ASN A 65 -26.29 29.36 -58.32
CA ASN A 65 -25.26 30.26 -57.78
C ASN A 65 -24.03 29.49 -57.25
N PRO A 66 -22.91 29.42 -58.01
CA PRO A 66 -21.65 28.90 -57.53
C PRO A 66 -20.65 30.04 -57.29
N THR A 67 -20.64 30.63 -56.10
CA THR A 67 -19.52 31.49 -55.67
C THR A 67 -19.13 31.21 -54.22
N GLY A 68 -17.83 31.05 -53.97
CA GLY A 68 -17.25 31.14 -52.62
C GLY A 68 -16.59 29.87 -52.09
N HIS A 69 -15.42 29.54 -52.64
CA HIS A 69 -14.30 28.75 -52.08
C HIS A 69 -14.47 28.07 -50.71
N LYS A 70 -14.22 26.74 -50.68
CA LYS A 70 -13.23 26.15 -49.77
C LYS A 70 -12.72 24.81 -50.30
N LYS A 71 -11.40 24.75 -50.45
CA LYS A 71 -10.57 23.57 -50.75
C LYS A 71 -10.98 22.38 -49.87
N LEU A 72 -11.05 21.18 -50.42
CA LEU A 72 -10.32 20.05 -49.82
C LEU A 72 -10.12 18.89 -50.80
N ASN A 73 -8.89 18.37 -50.72
CA ASN A 73 -8.29 17.16 -51.24
C ASN A 73 -9.18 16.04 -51.81
N ILE A 74 -8.66 15.54 -52.92
CA ILE A 74 -8.96 14.28 -53.59
C ILE A 74 -8.40 13.14 -52.75
N GLN A 75 -9.26 12.19 -52.35
CA GLN A 75 -9.09 10.73 -52.39
C GLN A 75 -10.07 10.07 -51.41
N GLN A 76 -11.17 9.51 -51.95
CA GLN A 76 -11.77 8.20 -51.58
C GLN A 76 -13.20 8.05 -52.14
N ALA A 77 -13.37 7.01 -52.97
CA ALA A 77 -14.56 6.23 -53.34
C ALA A 77 -15.87 6.94 -53.83
N PRO A 78 -16.30 6.75 -55.11
CA PRO A 78 -17.58 7.24 -55.62
C PRO A 78 -18.83 6.43 -55.21
N GLU A 79 -18.69 5.25 -54.59
CA GLU A 79 -19.82 4.32 -54.44
C GLU A 79 -20.74 4.60 -53.22
N ALA A 80 -20.29 5.38 -52.24
CA ALA A 80 -21.10 5.74 -51.07
C ALA A 80 -22.08 6.91 -51.32
N LYS A 81 -21.79 7.78 -52.30
CA LYS A 81 -22.66 8.93 -52.63
C LYS A 81 -23.91 8.50 -53.39
N GLU A 82 -23.82 7.48 -54.24
CA GLU A 82 -24.97 6.99 -55.02
C GLU A 82 -25.93 6.12 -54.19
N LYS A 83 -25.41 5.39 -53.19
CA LYS A 83 -26.23 4.63 -52.22
C LYS A 83 -27.00 5.56 -51.28
N SER A 84 -26.36 6.65 -50.83
CA SER A 84 -26.96 7.69 -49.98
C SER A 84 -28.12 8.42 -50.68
N THR A 85 -27.98 8.77 -51.97
CA THR A 85 -29.05 9.42 -52.74
C THR A 85 -30.22 8.48 -53.04
N LYS A 86 -29.97 7.20 -53.33
CA LYS A 86 -31.04 6.20 -53.50
C LYS A 86 -31.82 5.96 -52.19
N ASP A 87 -31.14 5.79 -51.06
CA ASP A 87 -31.81 5.61 -49.75
C ASP A 87 -32.62 6.84 -49.33
N GLN A 88 -32.09 8.03 -49.60
CA GLN A 88 -32.78 9.28 -49.31
C GLN A 88 -33.98 9.51 -50.24
N PHE A 89 -33.91 9.04 -51.49
CA PHE A 89 -35.02 9.05 -52.43
C PHE A 89 -36.11 8.04 -52.04
N LEU A 90 -35.74 6.79 -51.72
CA LEU A 90 -36.66 5.76 -51.21
C LEU A 90 -37.38 6.24 -49.94
N LYS A 91 -36.65 6.82 -48.98
CA LYS A 91 -37.26 7.38 -47.77
C LYS A 91 -38.27 8.49 -48.06
N ARG A 92 -37.99 9.37 -49.03
CA ARG A 92 -38.92 10.43 -49.46
C ARG A 92 -40.13 9.86 -50.17
N PHE A 93 -39.94 8.81 -50.97
CA PHE A 93 -41.01 8.11 -51.66
C PHE A 93 -41.96 7.39 -50.70
N TYR A 94 -41.42 6.66 -49.71
CA TYR A 94 -42.21 6.05 -48.64
C TYR A 94 -42.98 7.08 -47.81
N LEU A 95 -42.35 8.21 -47.47
CA LEU A 95 -43.04 9.30 -46.75
C LEU A 95 -44.18 9.93 -47.57
N ALA A 96 -44.00 10.08 -48.88
CA ALA A 96 -45.04 10.58 -49.78
C ALA A 96 -46.21 9.58 -49.89
N ILE A 97 -45.92 8.28 -49.97
CA ILE A 97 -46.95 7.23 -49.94
C ILE A 97 -47.70 7.23 -48.60
N LEU A 98 -46.99 7.32 -47.48
CA LEU A 98 -47.65 7.37 -46.17
C LEU A 98 -48.52 8.63 -46.01
N ALA A 99 -48.06 9.78 -46.52
CA ALA A 99 -48.83 11.01 -46.55
C ALA A 99 -50.09 10.88 -47.43
N LEU A 100 -49.98 10.21 -48.58
CA LEU A 100 -51.13 9.97 -49.45
C LEU A 100 -52.14 9.02 -48.78
N ILE A 101 -51.68 7.92 -48.19
CA ILE A 101 -52.52 6.96 -47.46
C ILE A 101 -53.23 7.64 -46.30
N THR A 102 -52.52 8.47 -45.52
CA THR A 102 -53.13 9.22 -44.40
C THR A 102 -54.20 10.19 -44.86
N VAL A 103 -53.96 10.95 -45.93
CA VAL A 103 -54.96 11.87 -46.51
C VAL A 103 -56.20 11.10 -46.97
N ILE A 104 -56.01 9.98 -47.68
CA ILE A 104 -57.12 9.11 -48.12
C ILE A 104 -57.92 8.62 -46.91
N LEU A 105 -57.25 8.12 -45.87
CA LEU A 105 -57.89 7.65 -44.64
C LEU A 105 -58.67 8.76 -43.92
N ILE A 106 -58.13 9.98 -43.87
CA ILE A 106 -58.81 11.15 -43.27
C ILE A 106 -60.06 11.52 -44.06
N VAL A 107 -60.00 11.50 -45.40
CA VAL A 107 -61.17 11.77 -46.25
C VAL A 107 -62.27 10.74 -46.03
N PHE A 108 -61.91 9.45 -45.98
CA PHE A 108 -62.88 8.39 -45.66
C PHE A 108 -63.45 8.51 -44.25
N LEU A 109 -62.61 8.84 -43.26
CA LEU A 109 -63.02 9.06 -41.89
C LEU A 109 -64.02 10.22 -41.80
N LEU A 110 -63.75 11.35 -42.45
CA LEU A 110 -64.66 12.49 -42.50
C LEU A 110 -65.99 12.15 -43.18
N GLY A 111 -65.95 11.38 -44.28
CA GLY A 111 -67.14 10.88 -44.95
C GLY A 111 -68.00 10.01 -44.03
N ASN A 112 -67.38 9.09 -43.30
CA ASN A 112 -68.07 8.21 -42.34
C ASN A 112 -68.61 8.98 -41.13
N ILE A 113 -67.86 9.96 -40.60
CA ILE A 113 -68.34 10.85 -39.53
C ILE A 113 -69.55 11.67 -40.01
N ASN A 114 -69.54 12.17 -41.24
CA ASN A 114 -70.67 12.92 -41.77
C ASN A 114 -71.89 12.02 -42.00
N SER A 115 -71.69 10.79 -42.51
CA SER A 115 -72.76 9.79 -42.65
C SER A 115 -73.34 9.38 -41.29
N TYR A 116 -72.50 9.21 -40.28
CA TYR A 116 -72.93 8.97 -38.89
C TYR A 116 -73.76 10.15 -38.36
N ARG A 117 -73.31 11.38 -38.59
CA ARG A 117 -74.04 12.60 -38.19
C ARG A 117 -75.41 12.69 -38.85
N GLU A 118 -75.50 12.44 -40.17
CA GLU A 118 -76.79 12.43 -40.88
C GLU A 118 -77.72 11.33 -40.37
N THR A 119 -77.19 10.14 -40.07
CA THR A 119 -77.94 9.05 -39.44
C THR A 119 -78.43 9.44 -38.05
N MET A 120 -77.64 10.19 -37.28
CA MET A 120 -78.02 10.69 -35.95
C MET A 120 -79.00 11.86 -35.97
N ILE A 121 -79.08 12.63 -37.06
CA ILE A 121 -80.02 13.75 -37.24
C ILE A 121 -81.38 13.24 -37.73
N SER A 122 -81.42 12.13 -38.46
CA SER A 122 -82.65 11.53 -38.99
C SER A 122 -83.45 10.71 -37.98
N LEU A 123 -82.93 10.52 -36.76
CA LEU A 123 -83.63 9.84 -35.67
C LEU A 123 -84.70 10.74 -35.02
N PRO A 124 -85.89 10.21 -34.67
CA PRO A 124 -86.92 10.95 -33.94
C PRO A 124 -86.48 11.39 -32.53
N ASP A 125 -86.95 12.55 -32.05
CA ASP A 125 -86.58 13.13 -30.75
C ASP A 125 -86.88 12.23 -29.52
N ASN A 126 -87.75 11.21 -29.67
CA ASN A 126 -88.14 10.25 -28.62
C ASN A 126 -87.57 8.84 -28.84
N PHE A 127 -86.53 8.69 -29.65
CA PHE A 127 -85.91 7.41 -29.95
C PHE A 127 -85.24 6.78 -28.71
N THR A 128 -85.70 5.60 -28.30
CA THR A 128 -85.17 4.88 -27.14
C THR A 128 -84.23 3.75 -27.56
N PHE A 129 -83.00 3.75 -27.02
CA PHE A 129 -81.92 2.83 -27.36
C PHE A 129 -82.08 1.39 -26.82
N SER A 130 -83.31 0.94 -26.52
CA SER A 130 -83.54 -0.25 -25.68
C SER A 130 -83.93 -1.55 -26.40
N THR A 131 -84.09 -1.57 -27.72
CA THR A 131 -84.36 -2.82 -28.47
C THR A 131 -83.67 -2.82 -29.83
N LYS A 132 -83.06 -3.95 -30.23
CA LYS A 132 -82.34 -4.18 -31.51
C LYS A 132 -83.14 -3.68 -32.72
N SER A 133 -82.96 -2.41 -33.07
CA SER A 133 -83.45 -1.82 -34.30
C SER A 133 -82.34 -1.89 -35.36
N GLN A 134 -82.74 -2.03 -36.62
CA GLN A 134 -81.82 -2.05 -37.76
C GLN A 134 -80.98 -0.74 -37.80
N GLU A 135 -81.58 0.37 -37.38
CA GLU A 135 -80.94 1.69 -37.19
C GLU A 135 -79.83 1.65 -36.12
N LEU A 136 -80.07 1.03 -34.96
CA LEU A 136 -79.08 0.93 -33.88
C LEU A 136 -77.85 0.11 -34.29
N SER A 137 -78.08 -0.98 -35.03
CA SER A 137 -76.97 -1.80 -35.58
C SER A 137 -76.12 -1.03 -36.59
N LYS A 138 -76.76 -0.15 -37.38
CA LYS A 138 -76.10 0.74 -38.34
C LYS A 138 -75.26 1.81 -37.63
N ILE A 139 -75.78 2.42 -36.57
CA ILE A 139 -75.07 3.37 -35.70
C ILE A 139 -73.82 2.72 -35.08
N HIS A 140 -73.95 1.56 -34.44
CA HIS A 140 -72.81 0.86 -33.84
C HIS A 140 -71.79 0.40 -34.89
N SER A 141 -72.23 -0.03 -36.07
CA SER A 141 -71.32 -0.37 -37.17
C SER A 141 -70.50 0.84 -37.62
N LEU A 142 -71.13 2.02 -37.74
CA LEU A 142 -70.45 3.27 -38.10
C LEU A 142 -69.49 3.73 -36.99
N GLN A 143 -69.87 3.61 -35.71
CA GLN A 143 -68.98 3.90 -34.58
C GLN A 143 -67.72 3.03 -34.60
N ASN A 144 -67.88 1.72 -34.82
CA ASN A 144 -66.74 0.79 -34.89
C ASN A 144 -65.84 1.08 -36.11
N ILE A 145 -66.42 1.41 -37.27
CA ILE A 145 -65.67 1.80 -38.47
C ILE A 145 -64.87 3.08 -38.20
N ILE A 146 -65.51 4.11 -37.63
CA ILE A 146 -64.87 5.38 -37.28
C ILE A 146 -63.75 5.15 -36.26
N PHE A 147 -63.98 4.32 -35.24
CA PHE A 147 -62.99 3.99 -34.22
C PHE A 147 -61.76 3.28 -34.80
N MET A 148 -61.97 2.26 -35.64
CA MET A 148 -60.87 1.53 -36.29
C MET A 148 -60.09 2.44 -37.26
N GLN A 149 -60.77 3.34 -37.97
CA GLN A 149 -60.12 4.33 -38.83
C GLN A 149 -59.32 5.36 -38.02
N MET A 150 -59.84 5.84 -36.89
CA MET A 150 -59.10 6.72 -35.97
C MET A 150 -57.82 6.05 -35.46
N LEU A 151 -57.91 4.77 -35.06
CA LEU A 151 -56.75 3.99 -34.63
C LEU A 151 -55.73 3.82 -35.78
N GLY A 152 -56.20 3.59 -37.00
CA GLY A 152 -55.37 3.51 -38.20
C GLY A 152 -54.65 4.83 -38.52
N VAL A 153 -55.33 5.97 -38.39
CA VAL A 153 -54.73 7.31 -38.55
C VAL A 153 -53.67 7.55 -37.47
N ILE A 154 -53.97 7.23 -36.21
CA ILE A 154 -53.00 7.37 -35.10
C ILE A 154 -51.77 6.49 -35.36
N PHE A 155 -51.97 5.23 -35.78
CA PHE A 155 -50.86 4.31 -36.10
C PHE A 155 -49.98 4.85 -37.23
N LEU A 156 -50.57 5.39 -38.30
CA LEU A 156 -49.82 6.01 -39.40
C LEU A 156 -49.05 7.25 -38.93
N ILE A 157 -49.62 8.07 -38.03
CA ILE A 157 -48.89 9.20 -37.41
C ILE A 157 -47.66 8.70 -36.65
N PHE A 158 -47.79 7.66 -35.82
CA PHE A 158 -46.65 7.06 -35.12
C PHE A 158 -45.60 6.49 -36.09
N LEU A 159 -46.04 5.83 -37.17
CA LEU A 159 -45.17 5.28 -38.19
C LEU A 159 -44.40 6.38 -38.94
N THR A 160 -45.04 7.52 -39.24
CA THR A 160 -44.32 8.69 -39.79
C THR A 160 -43.31 9.25 -38.78
N ALA A 161 -43.69 9.40 -37.51
CA ALA A 161 -42.82 9.94 -36.47
C ALA A 161 -41.55 9.10 -36.28
N TRP A 162 -41.67 7.77 -36.41
CA TRP A 162 -40.54 6.83 -36.35
C TRP A 162 -39.43 7.15 -37.37
N PHE A 163 -39.77 7.55 -38.60
CA PHE A 163 -38.79 7.93 -39.62
C PHE A 163 -37.95 9.16 -39.23
N PHE A 164 -38.46 9.99 -38.32
CA PHE A 164 -37.79 11.17 -37.78
C PHE A 164 -37.13 10.93 -36.43
N ARG A 165 -37.13 9.70 -35.89
CA ARG A 165 -36.59 9.37 -34.55
C ARG A 165 -35.20 9.94 -34.24
N LYS A 166 -34.30 9.99 -35.23
CA LYS A 166 -32.94 10.55 -35.06
C LYS A 166 -32.96 12.07 -34.89
N HIS A 167 -33.77 12.78 -35.67
CA HIS A 167 -33.99 14.21 -35.50
C HIS A 167 -34.73 14.50 -34.21
N ILE A 168 -35.77 13.73 -33.89
CA ILE A 168 -36.50 13.84 -32.62
C ILE A 168 -35.54 13.67 -31.43
N LYS A 169 -34.68 12.64 -31.45
CA LYS A 169 -33.65 12.42 -30.43
C LYS A 169 -32.65 13.58 -30.32
N LEU A 170 -32.22 14.14 -31.46
CA LEU A 170 -31.29 15.29 -31.49
C LEU A 170 -31.95 16.56 -30.94
N THR A 171 -33.18 16.86 -31.34
CA THR A 171 -33.94 18.03 -30.88
C THR A 171 -34.28 17.90 -29.40
N LEU A 172 -34.68 16.71 -28.93
CA LEU A 172 -34.88 16.42 -27.51
C LEU A 172 -33.59 16.65 -26.72
N ARG A 173 -32.43 16.19 -27.21
CA ARG A 173 -31.14 16.41 -26.51
C ARG A 173 -30.76 17.88 -26.43
N ASN A 174 -30.97 18.65 -27.49
CA ASN A 174 -30.50 20.04 -27.57
C ASN A 174 -31.50 21.03 -26.94
N HIS A 175 -32.79 20.71 -26.92
CA HIS A 175 -33.87 21.62 -26.56
C HIS A 175 -34.97 20.95 -25.72
N ILE A 176 -34.61 20.04 -24.80
CA ILE A 176 -35.57 19.26 -24.01
C ILE A 176 -36.65 20.11 -23.34
N LEU A 177 -36.25 21.25 -22.76
CA LEU A 177 -37.17 22.15 -22.06
C LEU A 177 -38.19 22.80 -23.02
N ARG A 178 -37.75 23.21 -24.21
CA ARG A 178 -38.63 23.83 -25.22
C ARG A 178 -39.58 22.81 -25.83
N VAL A 179 -39.09 21.60 -26.13
CA VAL A 179 -39.93 20.51 -26.63
C VAL A 179 -40.98 20.13 -25.57
N PHE A 180 -40.56 19.98 -24.31
CA PHE A 180 -41.45 19.65 -23.21
C PHE A 180 -42.55 20.71 -22.99
N VAL A 181 -42.18 21.99 -22.91
CA VAL A 181 -43.14 23.10 -22.79
C VAL A 181 -44.11 23.10 -23.97
N ALA A 182 -43.62 22.90 -25.20
CA ALA A 182 -44.49 22.79 -26.37
C ALA A 182 -45.45 21.59 -26.27
N THR A 183 -45.00 20.43 -25.78
CA THR A 183 -45.84 19.24 -25.57
C THR A 183 -46.90 19.45 -24.49
N VAL A 184 -46.56 20.12 -23.38
CA VAL A 184 -47.53 20.44 -22.31
C VAL A 184 -48.58 21.43 -22.83
N ILE A 185 -48.16 22.49 -23.53
CA ILE A 185 -49.07 23.47 -24.13
C ILE A 185 -50.01 22.79 -25.15
N SER A 186 -49.46 21.97 -26.05
CA SER A 186 -50.26 21.28 -27.06
C SER A 186 -51.18 20.20 -26.45
N GLY A 187 -50.73 19.47 -25.43
CA GLY A 187 -51.57 18.55 -24.67
C GLY A 187 -52.72 19.26 -23.95
N GLY A 188 -52.46 20.42 -23.36
CA GLY A 188 -53.48 21.27 -22.74
C GLY A 188 -54.51 21.77 -23.75
N ILE A 189 -54.08 22.25 -24.91
CA ILE A 189 -54.98 22.68 -26.00
C ILE A 189 -55.84 21.49 -26.48
N LEU A 190 -55.22 20.33 -26.69
CA LEU A 190 -55.91 19.11 -27.13
C LEU A 190 -56.93 18.59 -26.11
N ALA A 191 -56.65 18.76 -24.80
CA ALA A 191 -57.57 18.38 -23.74
C ALA A 191 -58.91 19.11 -23.81
N PHE A 192 -58.95 20.32 -24.39
CA PHE A 192 -60.19 21.07 -24.61
C PHE A 192 -60.78 20.88 -26.01
N THR A 193 -59.94 20.77 -27.05
CA THR A 193 -60.43 20.67 -28.43
C THR A 193 -60.97 19.29 -28.78
N ILE A 194 -60.38 18.20 -28.27
CA ILE A 194 -60.84 16.82 -28.56
C ILE A 194 -62.24 16.58 -28.00
N PRO A 195 -62.54 16.85 -26.71
CA PRO A 195 -63.89 16.66 -26.18
C PRO A 195 -64.93 17.54 -26.88
N SER A 196 -64.58 18.80 -27.19
CA SER A 196 -65.45 19.73 -27.92
C SER A 196 -65.77 19.23 -29.34
N PHE A 197 -64.77 18.73 -30.06
CA PHE A 197 -64.95 18.11 -31.37
C PHE A 197 -65.86 16.88 -31.29
N LEU A 198 -65.59 15.96 -30.35
CA LEU A 198 -66.40 14.74 -30.19
C LEU A 198 -67.86 15.04 -29.82
N TYR A 199 -68.09 16.08 -29.00
CA TYR A 199 -69.43 16.54 -28.64
C TYR A 199 -70.18 17.14 -29.84
N ASN A 200 -69.54 18.03 -30.60
CA ASN A 200 -70.15 18.68 -31.76
C ASN A 200 -70.60 17.68 -32.86
N TYR A 201 -69.96 16.51 -32.93
CA TYR A 201 -70.35 15.42 -33.83
C TYR A 201 -71.21 14.32 -33.18
N ARG A 202 -71.74 14.56 -31.96
CA ARG A 202 -72.58 13.61 -31.19
C ARG A 202 -71.94 12.22 -30.99
N LEU A 203 -70.62 12.17 -30.84
CA LEU A 203 -69.88 10.92 -30.57
C LEU A 203 -69.79 10.61 -29.07
N ILE A 204 -69.92 11.61 -28.20
CA ILE A 204 -69.95 11.49 -26.74
C ILE A 204 -71.09 12.33 -26.16
N GLY A 205 -71.65 11.92 -25.01
CA GLY A 205 -72.75 12.63 -24.34
C GLY A 205 -72.27 13.84 -23.54
N GLU A 206 -71.27 13.66 -22.67
CA GLU A 206 -70.70 14.72 -21.83
C GLU A 206 -69.19 14.88 -22.05
N THR A 207 -68.71 16.12 -21.96
CA THR A 207 -67.29 16.47 -22.18
C THR A 207 -66.46 16.53 -20.89
N LYS A 208 -67.10 16.63 -19.72
CA LYS A 208 -66.46 16.93 -18.43
C LYS A 208 -65.43 15.86 -18.03
N ASP A 209 -65.85 14.61 -17.93
CA ASP A 209 -65.00 13.52 -17.43
C ASP A 209 -63.78 13.26 -18.32
N LEU A 210 -63.97 13.35 -19.65
CA LEU A 210 -62.89 13.19 -20.62
C LEU A 210 -61.88 14.35 -20.56
N THR A 211 -62.36 15.58 -20.39
CA THR A 211 -61.51 16.77 -20.22
C THR A 211 -60.67 16.64 -18.94
N THR A 212 -61.30 16.24 -17.84
CA THR A 212 -60.62 16.01 -16.55
C THR A 212 -59.58 14.90 -16.64
N ALA A 213 -59.89 13.78 -17.31
CA ALA A 213 -58.94 12.69 -17.52
C ALA A 213 -57.72 13.13 -18.36
N LEU A 214 -57.94 13.89 -19.45
CA LEU A 214 -56.87 14.41 -20.31
C LEU A 214 -55.97 15.44 -19.58
N LEU A 215 -56.56 16.30 -18.76
CA LEU A 215 -55.81 17.23 -17.91
C LEU A 215 -55.04 16.49 -16.80
N GLY A 216 -55.61 15.44 -16.21
CA GLY A 216 -54.92 14.59 -15.23
C GLY A 216 -53.67 13.91 -15.79
N VAL A 217 -53.76 13.36 -17.01
CA VAL A 217 -52.61 12.73 -17.69
C VAL A 217 -51.51 13.75 -18.00
N THR A 218 -51.86 14.94 -18.49
CA THR A 218 -50.86 16.00 -18.75
C THR A 218 -50.20 16.51 -17.48
N GLY A 219 -50.96 16.67 -16.38
CA GLY A 219 -50.43 17.00 -15.06
C GLY A 219 -49.47 15.93 -14.50
N GLY A 220 -49.81 14.65 -14.65
CA GLY A 220 -48.96 13.53 -14.23
C GLY A 220 -47.60 13.48 -14.95
N VAL A 221 -47.59 13.80 -16.24
CA VAL A 221 -46.34 13.88 -17.03
C VAL A 221 -45.44 15.02 -16.54
N VAL A 222 -46.01 16.15 -16.12
CA VAL A 222 -45.26 17.28 -15.53
C VAL A 222 -44.65 16.90 -14.18
N ALA A 223 -45.41 16.22 -13.32
CA ALA A 223 -44.92 15.74 -12.04
C ALA A 223 -43.73 14.78 -12.20
N LEU A 224 -43.83 13.79 -13.11
CA LEU A 224 -42.77 12.83 -13.37
C LEU A 224 -41.49 13.51 -13.91
N PHE A 225 -41.62 14.45 -14.84
CA PHE A 225 -40.48 15.19 -15.38
C PHE A 225 -39.79 16.05 -14.33
N SER A 226 -40.58 16.68 -13.45
CA SER A 226 -40.07 17.48 -12.34
C SER A 226 -39.28 16.60 -11.36
N LEU A 227 -39.76 15.40 -11.07
CA LEU A 227 -39.08 14.42 -10.22
C LEU A 227 -37.77 13.91 -10.85
N ILE A 228 -37.77 13.57 -12.16
CA ILE A 228 -36.56 13.15 -12.88
C ILE A 228 -35.49 14.26 -12.85
N LYS A 229 -35.88 15.50 -13.13
CA LYS A 229 -34.95 16.64 -13.11
C LYS A 229 -34.41 16.91 -11.70
N SER A 230 -35.25 16.74 -10.68
CA SER A 230 -34.82 16.88 -9.28
C SER A 230 -33.84 15.77 -8.90
N HIS A 231 -34.07 14.53 -9.32
CA HIS A 231 -33.15 13.42 -9.06
C HIS A 231 -31.80 13.62 -9.76
N GLN A 232 -31.79 14.03 -11.03
CA GLN A 232 -30.56 14.35 -11.76
C GLN A 232 -29.75 15.48 -11.08
N LYS A 233 -30.45 16.52 -10.60
CA LYS A 233 -29.80 17.61 -9.86
C LYS A 233 -29.18 17.08 -8.55
N SER A 234 -29.90 16.24 -7.82
CA SER A 234 -29.39 15.65 -6.58
C SER A 234 -28.18 14.74 -6.79
N GLU A 235 -28.13 13.96 -7.87
CA GLU A 235 -26.96 13.14 -8.22
C GLU A 235 -25.74 14.02 -8.55
N LEU A 236 -25.93 15.08 -9.33
CA LEU A 236 -24.85 16.03 -9.64
C LEU A 236 -24.32 16.72 -8.37
N GLU A 237 -25.20 17.14 -7.46
CA GLU A 237 -24.81 17.75 -6.19
C GLU A 237 -24.04 16.76 -5.30
N ARG A 238 -24.40 15.46 -5.33
CA ARG A 238 -23.65 14.41 -4.63
C ARG A 238 -22.25 14.22 -5.21
N GLU A 239 -22.12 14.10 -6.53
CA GLU A 239 -20.82 14.00 -7.21
C GLU A 239 -19.94 15.21 -6.89
N GLN A 240 -20.50 16.42 -6.92
CA GLN A 240 -19.77 17.64 -6.55
C GLN A 240 -19.31 17.63 -5.09
N LEU A 241 -20.18 17.18 -4.17
CA LEU A 241 -19.84 17.05 -2.76
C LEU A 241 -18.73 16.03 -2.53
N GLU A 242 -18.75 14.89 -3.22
CA GLU A 242 -17.69 13.88 -3.13
C GLU A 242 -16.35 14.40 -3.67
N VAL A 243 -16.36 15.06 -4.82
CA VAL A 243 -15.16 15.69 -5.39
C VAL A 243 -14.60 16.77 -4.44
N GLN A 244 -15.48 17.55 -3.82
CA GLN A 244 -15.08 18.56 -2.84
C GLN A 244 -14.46 17.93 -1.59
N LYS A 245 -15.08 16.88 -1.02
CA LYS A 245 -14.50 16.13 0.11
C LYS A 245 -13.13 15.54 -0.21
N GLN A 246 -12.94 14.99 -1.41
CA GLN A 246 -11.63 14.48 -1.86
C GLN A 246 -10.61 15.59 -2.09
N LYS A 247 -11.04 16.80 -2.45
CA LYS A 247 -10.17 17.96 -2.56
C LYS A 247 -9.74 18.43 -1.17
N ASP A 248 -10.70 18.60 -0.26
CA ASP A 248 -10.46 19.06 1.11
C ASP A 248 -9.55 18.09 1.87
N SER A 249 -9.73 16.77 1.71
CA SER A 249 -8.83 15.78 2.33
C SER A 249 -7.39 15.88 1.79
N ARG A 250 -7.22 16.01 0.47
CA ARG A 250 -5.90 16.18 -0.15
C ARG A 250 -5.22 17.49 0.27
N ASP A 251 -5.99 18.57 0.36
CA ASP A 251 -5.46 19.86 0.78
C ASP A 251 -5.11 19.87 2.28
N HIS A 252 -5.89 19.18 3.12
CA HIS A 252 -5.55 18.97 4.53
C HIS A 252 -4.23 18.20 4.70
N ILE A 253 -4.03 17.10 3.97
CA ILE A 253 -2.78 16.34 3.97
C ILE A 253 -1.59 17.19 3.51
N ARG A 254 -1.76 18.02 2.47
CA ARG A 254 -0.71 18.93 2.00
C ARG A 254 -0.32 19.95 3.06
N GLN A 255 -1.29 20.52 3.76
CA GLN A 255 -1.04 21.46 4.86
C GLN A 255 -0.32 20.78 6.03
N LEU A 256 -0.72 19.54 6.36
CA LEU A 256 -0.03 18.74 7.38
C LEU A 256 1.44 18.52 7.00
N TYR A 257 1.71 18.11 5.77
CA TYR A 257 3.08 17.90 5.28
C TYR A 257 3.90 19.18 5.29
N SER A 258 3.31 20.31 4.89
CA SER A 258 3.99 21.61 4.98
C SER A 258 4.34 21.94 6.43
N THR A 259 3.42 21.72 7.35
CA THR A 259 3.62 21.98 8.78
C THR A 259 4.71 21.09 9.37
N TYR A 260 4.74 19.81 8.98
CA TYR A 260 5.80 18.88 9.39
C TYR A 260 7.15 19.26 8.80
N GLY A 261 7.19 19.71 7.54
CA GLY A 261 8.40 20.28 6.94
C GLY A 261 8.93 21.49 7.70
N ASP A 262 8.07 22.44 8.06
CA ASP A 262 8.47 23.63 8.83
C ASP A 262 9.00 23.26 10.22
N ARG A 263 8.38 22.28 10.89
CA ARG A 263 8.85 21.76 12.18
C ARG A 263 10.21 21.07 12.04
N PHE A 264 10.39 20.28 10.99
CA PHE A 264 11.65 19.60 10.68
C PHE A 264 12.77 20.61 10.46
N ASP A 265 12.59 21.56 9.54
CA ASP A 265 13.61 22.56 9.19
C ASP A 265 14.03 23.38 10.40
N LYS A 266 13.06 23.76 11.24
CA LYS A 266 13.32 24.46 12.50
C LYS A 266 14.14 23.62 13.46
N ALA A 267 13.74 22.38 13.72
CA ALA A 267 14.42 21.50 14.67
C ALA A 267 15.83 21.13 14.19
N VAL A 268 16.04 20.88 12.89
CA VAL A 268 17.37 20.64 12.32
C VAL A 268 18.28 21.87 12.47
N THR A 269 17.74 23.07 12.27
CA THR A 269 18.49 24.31 12.46
C THR A 269 18.88 24.51 13.92
N GLU A 270 17.96 24.23 14.84
CA GLU A 270 18.20 24.30 16.29
C GLU A 270 19.24 23.25 16.75
N LEU A 271 19.20 22.02 16.22
CA LEU A 271 20.17 20.97 16.54
C LEU A 271 21.60 21.30 16.08
N ASN A 272 21.73 21.93 14.91
CA ASN A 272 23.02 22.29 14.32
C ASN A 272 23.44 23.73 14.64
N ASN A 273 22.78 24.39 15.59
CA ASN A 273 23.12 25.76 15.96
C ASN A 273 24.48 25.79 16.67
N ASN A 274 25.47 26.39 16.02
CA ASN A 274 26.84 26.47 16.53
C ASN A 274 27.00 27.48 17.68
N ASP A 275 26.00 28.33 17.94
CA ASP A 275 26.00 29.34 18.99
C ASP A 275 25.43 28.80 20.32
N ARG A 276 26.24 27.97 20.99
CA ARG A 276 26.38 27.77 22.46
C ARG A 276 25.18 27.54 23.38
N ASP A 277 23.95 27.36 22.92
CA ASP A 277 22.86 26.93 23.82
C ASP A 277 22.57 25.44 23.67
N ALA A 278 23.26 24.63 24.48
CA ALA A 278 23.03 23.20 24.55
C ALA A 278 21.55 22.87 24.79
N ASN A 279 20.80 23.71 25.53
CA ASN A 279 19.37 23.49 25.78
C ASN A 279 18.54 23.53 24.51
N ILE A 280 18.92 24.36 23.53
CA ILE A 280 18.24 24.42 22.23
C ILE A 280 18.47 23.11 21.47
N ALA A 281 19.71 22.59 21.47
CA ALA A 281 20.02 21.32 20.83
C ALA A 281 19.33 20.14 21.53
N PHE A 282 19.29 20.10 22.86
CA PHE A 282 18.53 19.11 23.62
C PHE A 282 17.04 19.14 23.25
N ALA A 283 16.42 20.33 23.23
CA ALA A 283 15.02 20.47 22.82
C ALA A 283 14.80 20.05 21.37
N ALA A 284 15.77 20.30 20.48
CA ALA A 284 15.70 19.89 19.08
C ALA A 284 15.69 18.37 18.90
N VAL A 285 16.44 17.63 19.72
CA VAL A 285 16.41 16.15 19.71
C VAL A 285 14.98 15.64 19.99
N TYR A 286 14.35 16.10 21.08
CA TYR A 286 12.96 15.70 21.38
C TYR A 286 11.96 16.15 20.31
N LYS A 287 12.11 17.35 19.75
CA LYS A 287 11.26 17.84 18.65
C LYS A 287 11.34 16.93 17.43
N LEU A 288 12.53 16.45 17.10
CA LEU A 288 12.76 15.54 15.98
C LEU A 288 12.21 14.14 16.27
N SER A 289 12.44 13.58 17.47
CA SER A 289 11.86 12.30 17.89
C SER A 289 10.33 12.34 17.81
N HIS A 290 9.69 13.34 18.43
CA HIS A 290 8.23 13.50 18.38
C HIS A 290 7.70 13.72 16.97
N LEU A 291 8.43 14.44 16.11
CA LEU A 291 8.04 14.59 14.72
C LEU A 291 8.08 13.25 13.96
N ALA A 292 9.06 12.39 14.26
CA ALA A 292 9.09 11.05 13.68
C ALA A 292 7.90 10.21 14.15
N ASP A 293 7.52 10.29 15.43
CA ASP A 293 6.32 9.62 15.94
C ASP A 293 5.03 10.15 15.28
N ASP A 294 4.90 11.47 15.16
CA ASP A 294 3.80 12.14 14.44
C ASP A 294 3.66 11.58 13.00
N TRP A 295 4.78 11.35 12.31
CA TRP A 295 4.79 10.73 10.97
C TRP A 295 4.30 9.27 11.00
N LEU A 296 4.66 8.49 12.02
CA LEU A 296 4.26 7.08 12.16
C LEU A 296 2.78 6.88 12.53
N GLU A 297 2.09 7.93 12.99
CA GLU A 297 0.63 7.93 13.21
C GLU A 297 -0.21 8.04 11.93
N PHE A 298 0.39 7.87 10.74
CA PHE A 298 -0.24 8.02 9.43
C PHE A 298 -1.53 7.18 9.22
N LYS A 299 -1.70 6.09 9.96
CA LYS A 299 -2.90 5.22 9.89
C LYS A 299 -4.19 6.00 10.15
N ASN A 300 -4.12 7.08 10.92
CA ASN A 300 -5.25 7.94 11.22
C ASN A 300 -5.69 8.84 10.04
N LEU A 301 -4.88 8.93 8.98
CA LEU A 301 -5.08 9.85 7.85
C LEU A 301 -5.61 9.16 6.58
N ALA A 302 -5.59 7.83 6.51
CA ALA A 302 -5.95 7.10 5.29
C ALA A 302 -7.45 6.82 5.21
N THR A 303 -8.05 7.11 4.04
CA THR A 303 -9.46 6.81 3.73
C THR A 303 -9.63 5.60 2.80
N SER A 304 -8.54 5.05 2.25
CA SER A 304 -8.53 3.85 1.40
C SER A 304 -7.22 3.05 1.57
N GLU A 305 -7.24 1.74 1.28
CA GLU A 305 -6.03 0.88 1.38
C GLU A 305 -4.90 1.30 0.45
N LYS A 306 -5.21 1.79 -0.77
CA LYS A 306 -4.19 2.26 -1.73
C LYS A 306 -3.54 3.55 -1.27
N ASP A 307 -4.30 4.41 -0.59
CA ASP A 307 -3.75 5.63 -0.02
C ASP A 307 -2.88 5.29 1.20
N LEU A 308 -3.29 4.31 2.02
CA LEU A 308 -2.55 3.85 3.19
C LEU A 308 -1.10 3.45 2.87
N SER A 309 -0.88 2.61 1.84
CA SER A 309 0.48 2.17 1.49
C SER A 309 1.38 3.33 1.04
N LYS A 310 0.82 4.28 0.27
CA LYS A 310 1.55 5.47 -0.17
C LYS A 310 1.89 6.40 1.00
N PHE A 311 1.00 6.50 1.98
CA PHE A 311 1.24 7.24 3.21
C PHE A 311 2.33 6.58 4.06
N GLU A 312 2.28 5.26 4.21
CA GLU A 312 3.29 4.47 4.92
C GLU A 312 4.68 4.65 4.30
N ASP A 313 4.82 4.50 2.98
CA ASP A 313 6.08 4.71 2.27
C ASP A 313 6.65 6.11 2.51
N LYS A 314 5.79 7.14 2.47
CA LYS A 314 6.20 8.53 2.68
C LYS A 314 6.57 8.77 4.14
N ALA A 315 5.77 8.32 5.09
CA ALA A 315 6.04 8.45 6.51
C ALA A 315 7.37 7.77 6.88
N ASN A 316 7.58 6.53 6.44
CA ASN A 316 8.83 5.81 6.67
C ASN A 316 10.04 6.52 6.04
N ALA A 317 9.89 7.12 4.86
CA ALA A 317 10.95 7.91 4.24
C ALA A 317 11.30 9.18 5.04
N GLU A 318 10.31 9.86 5.62
CA GLU A 318 10.53 11.05 6.46
C GLU A 318 11.16 10.69 7.81
N VAL A 319 10.69 9.62 8.45
CA VAL A 319 11.29 9.10 9.70
C VAL A 319 12.74 8.68 9.48
N GLN A 320 13.02 7.95 8.39
CA GLN A 320 14.39 7.60 8.03
C GLN A 320 15.24 8.85 7.78
N THR A 321 14.66 9.94 7.26
CA THR A 321 15.36 11.22 7.08
C THR A 321 15.72 11.85 8.43
N ILE A 322 14.83 11.83 9.41
CA ILE A 322 15.09 12.28 10.78
C ILE A 322 16.21 11.43 11.42
N ILE A 323 16.12 10.10 11.32
CA ILE A 323 17.17 9.19 11.80
C ILE A 323 18.51 9.48 11.12
N ASN A 324 18.51 9.76 9.81
CA ASN A 324 19.73 10.13 9.08
C ASN A 324 20.35 11.44 9.59
N VAL A 325 19.55 12.41 10.05
CA VAL A 325 20.05 13.63 10.69
C VAL A 325 20.76 13.28 12.00
N PHE A 326 20.15 12.44 12.85
CA PHE A 326 20.76 11.95 14.09
C PHE A 326 22.07 11.19 13.84
N CYS A 327 22.06 10.21 12.93
CA CYS A 327 23.25 9.46 12.54
C CYS A 327 24.33 10.38 11.96
N LYS A 328 23.96 11.39 11.16
CA LYS A 328 24.92 12.38 10.65
C LYS A 328 25.52 13.21 11.78
N TYR A 329 24.72 13.65 12.75
CA TYR A 329 25.22 14.38 13.91
C TYR A 329 26.23 13.53 14.68
N ILE A 330 25.89 12.27 15.01
CA ILE A 330 26.76 11.29 15.70
C ILE A 330 28.08 11.03 14.96
N ARG A 331 28.09 11.06 13.63
CA ARG A 331 29.32 10.89 12.83
C ARG A 331 30.14 12.16 12.68
N SER A 332 29.52 13.33 12.82
CA SER A 332 30.16 14.62 12.59
C SER A 332 31.11 14.98 13.73
N MET A 333 32.25 15.59 13.39
CA MET A 333 33.18 16.10 14.39
C MET A 333 32.56 17.30 15.13
N PRO A 334 32.64 17.36 16.47
CA PRO A 334 32.20 18.53 17.23
C PRO A 334 32.93 19.80 16.78
N HIS A 335 32.22 20.93 16.71
CA HIS A 335 32.81 22.19 16.23
C HIS A 335 33.99 22.62 17.13
N LYS A 336 35.13 22.99 16.53
CA LYS A 336 36.42 23.33 17.17
C LYS A 336 37.22 22.18 17.76
N TYR A 337 36.73 20.94 17.68
CA TYR A 337 37.50 19.79 18.14
C TYR A 337 38.21 19.11 16.97
N THR A 338 39.34 18.48 17.28
CA THR A 338 40.08 17.61 16.36
C THR A 338 40.30 16.25 17.02
N ASP A 339 40.59 15.22 16.23
CA ASP A 339 40.90 13.87 16.76
C ASP A 339 42.02 13.92 17.81
N LYS A 340 43.04 14.78 17.59
CA LYS A 340 44.14 14.99 18.54
C LYS A 340 43.68 15.54 19.89
N MET A 341 42.68 16.44 19.89
CA MET A 341 42.15 17.01 21.13
C MET A 341 41.37 15.95 21.92
N LEU A 342 40.52 15.18 21.25
CA LEU A 342 39.80 14.06 21.87
C LEU A 342 40.77 12.99 22.41
N GLU A 343 41.86 12.70 21.69
CA GLU A 343 42.91 11.79 22.14
C GLU A 343 43.66 12.29 23.39
N SER A 344 43.78 13.62 23.55
CA SER A 344 44.38 14.22 24.76
C SER A 344 43.43 14.25 25.98
N GLY A 345 42.18 13.81 25.80
CA GLY A 345 41.15 13.82 26.84
C GLY A 345 40.36 15.13 26.96
N ASP A 346 40.54 16.07 26.02
CA ASP A 346 39.73 17.27 25.91
C ASP A 346 38.41 16.91 25.21
N ILE A 347 37.36 16.68 26.01
CA ILE A 347 36.07 16.16 25.56
C ILE A 347 35.02 17.29 25.56
N PRO A 348 34.28 17.50 24.45
CA PRO A 348 33.16 18.43 24.42
C PRO A 348 31.99 17.87 25.22
N LYS A 349 31.87 18.28 26.48
CA LYS A 349 30.88 17.73 27.42
C LYS A 349 29.45 17.91 26.96
N GLU A 350 29.08 19.11 26.52
CA GLU A 350 27.70 19.37 26.06
C GLU A 350 27.37 18.54 24.81
N ASP A 351 28.30 18.44 23.86
CA ASP A 351 28.13 17.66 22.62
C ASP A 351 28.07 16.15 22.90
N ALA A 352 28.86 15.67 23.89
CA ALA A 352 28.81 14.31 24.40
C ALA A 352 27.42 13.98 24.99
N GLU A 353 26.84 14.88 25.77
CA GLU A 353 25.51 14.72 26.35
C GLU A 353 24.40 14.73 25.28
N ILE A 354 24.50 15.60 24.26
CA ILE A 354 23.56 15.63 23.14
C ILE A 354 23.61 14.31 22.35
N ARG A 355 24.80 13.81 22.01
CA ARG A 355 24.93 12.50 21.32
C ARG A 355 24.42 11.35 22.16
N ARG A 356 24.66 11.40 23.47
CA ARG A 356 24.12 10.42 24.41
C ARG A 356 22.60 10.48 24.48
N LEU A 357 22.00 11.66 24.42
CA LEU A 357 20.54 11.82 24.35
C LEU A 357 20.01 11.23 23.05
N ILE A 358 20.59 11.58 21.89
CA ILE A 358 20.18 11.04 20.59
C ILE A 358 20.18 9.51 20.59
N LEU A 359 21.24 8.89 21.11
CA LEU A 359 21.30 7.43 21.22
C LEU A 359 20.31 6.85 22.25
N SER A 360 19.97 7.61 23.29
CA SER A 360 18.93 7.21 24.24
C SER A 360 17.57 7.18 23.56
N GLU A 361 17.22 8.25 22.85
CA GLU A 361 15.98 8.33 22.08
C GLU A 361 15.90 7.19 21.07
N ILE A 362 16.96 6.97 20.28
CA ILE A 362 17.01 5.83 19.35
C ILE A 362 16.79 4.50 20.09
N SER A 363 17.49 4.28 21.20
CA SER A 363 17.36 3.06 22.01
C SER A 363 15.93 2.85 22.50
N ASP A 364 15.27 3.89 23.02
CA ASP A 364 13.92 3.82 23.56
C ASP A 364 12.89 3.50 22.48
N HIS A 365 13.11 3.94 21.24
CA HIS A 365 12.24 3.62 20.10
C HIS A 365 12.56 2.28 19.42
N LEU A 366 13.73 1.69 19.69
CA LEU A 366 14.14 0.39 19.12
C LEU A 366 13.38 -0.78 19.74
N GLY A 367 12.99 -0.68 21.01
CA GLY A 367 12.18 -1.68 21.67
C GLY A 367 12.42 -1.83 23.16
N GLU A 368 11.82 -2.87 23.74
CA GLU A 368 11.97 -3.22 25.15
C GLU A 368 12.67 -4.58 25.30
N ILE A 369 13.56 -4.69 26.28
CA ILE A 369 14.27 -5.94 26.58
C ILE A 369 13.52 -6.71 27.65
N ILE A 370 13.10 -7.93 27.32
CA ILE A 370 12.57 -8.90 28.29
C ILE A 370 13.66 -9.93 28.57
N LYS A 371 14.11 -9.98 29.83
CA LYS A 371 15.07 -10.97 30.32
C LYS A 371 14.32 -12.10 31.03
N HIS A 372 14.38 -13.29 30.45
CA HIS A 372 14.08 -14.54 31.14
C HIS A 372 15.38 -15.19 31.59
N ASP A 373 15.33 -16.12 32.55
CA ASP A 373 16.50 -16.72 33.21
C ASP A 373 17.67 -17.04 32.26
N ASN A 374 17.38 -17.59 31.07
CA ASN A 374 18.38 -17.95 30.05
C ASN A 374 18.15 -17.37 28.65
N ASN A 375 17.08 -16.59 28.43
CA ASN A 375 16.72 -16.06 27.12
C ASN A 375 16.49 -14.55 27.20
N ILE A 376 16.98 -13.85 26.18
CA ILE A 376 16.76 -12.42 26.02
C ILE A 376 15.88 -12.26 24.80
N GLU A 377 14.70 -11.67 25.00
CA GLU A 377 13.77 -11.31 23.95
C GLU A 377 13.72 -9.80 23.84
N ILE A 378 13.65 -9.29 22.61
CA ILE A 378 13.47 -7.86 22.33
C ILE A 378 12.11 -7.71 21.69
N ILE A 379 11.22 -6.97 22.33
CA ILE A 379 9.96 -6.54 21.71
C ILE A 379 10.31 -5.39 20.76
N PRO A 380 10.16 -5.55 19.44
CA PRO A 380 10.54 -4.51 18.50
C PRO A 380 9.67 -3.26 18.67
N GLY A 381 10.32 -2.12 18.86
CA GLY A 381 9.68 -0.81 18.93
C GLY A 381 9.38 -0.22 17.55
N PRO A 382 8.79 0.98 17.50
CA PRO A 382 8.41 1.63 16.24
C PRO A 382 9.60 1.84 15.29
N TRP A 383 10.82 2.00 15.81
CA TRP A 383 12.00 2.26 14.97
C TRP A 383 12.82 1.00 14.63
N SER A 384 12.40 -0.17 15.08
CA SER A 384 13.12 -1.45 14.91
C SER A 384 13.44 -1.82 13.45
N HIS A 385 12.65 -1.34 12.49
CA HIS A 385 12.78 -1.67 11.07
C HIS A 385 13.59 -0.64 10.25
N PHE A 386 13.96 0.51 10.85
CA PHE A 386 14.79 1.52 10.18
C PHE A 386 16.28 1.16 10.19
N ASN A 387 17.03 1.85 9.33
CA ASN A 387 18.47 1.67 9.21
C ASN A 387 19.23 2.77 9.98
N PHE A 388 20.31 2.38 10.64
CA PHE A 388 21.15 3.27 11.44
C PHE A 388 22.59 3.13 10.98
N ASP A 389 23.19 4.24 10.52
CA ASP A 389 24.57 4.28 10.03
C ASP A 389 25.46 5.05 11.01
N PHE A 390 26.22 4.32 11.84
CA PHE A 390 27.24 4.91 12.72
C PHE A 390 28.67 4.70 12.20
N ASN A 391 28.86 4.42 10.91
CA ASN A 391 30.18 4.28 10.31
C ASN A 391 31.04 5.54 10.54
N ASN A 392 32.32 5.38 10.86
CA ASN A 392 33.25 6.47 11.20
C ASN A 392 32.83 7.36 12.39
N ALA A 393 31.89 6.91 13.23
CA ALA A 393 31.52 7.65 14.43
C ALA A 393 32.69 7.72 15.42
N ARG A 394 32.77 8.85 16.12
CA ARG A 394 33.74 9.09 17.19
C ARG A 394 33.01 9.01 18.51
N ILE A 395 33.35 8.00 19.29
CA ILE A 395 32.70 7.72 20.57
C ILE A 395 33.61 8.21 21.68
N PHE A 396 33.26 9.34 22.28
CA PHE A 396 33.90 9.94 23.46
C PHE A 396 32.92 10.08 24.64
N TYR A 397 31.79 9.38 24.55
CA TYR A 397 30.66 9.38 25.46
C TYR A 397 30.21 7.94 25.70
N PRO A 398 29.55 7.64 26.82
CA PRO A 398 29.25 6.26 27.18
C PRO A 398 28.08 5.71 26.35
N LEU A 399 28.10 4.41 26.05
CA LEU A 399 27.04 3.68 25.36
C LEU A 399 26.29 2.72 26.30
N ASN A 400 26.53 2.84 27.60
CA ASN A 400 26.01 1.94 28.62
C ASN A 400 24.48 2.00 28.74
N ASN A 401 23.88 0.85 29.06
CA ASN A 401 22.43 0.68 29.22
C ASN A 401 21.62 1.12 27.98
N LEU A 402 22.11 0.86 26.77
CA LEU A 402 21.42 1.18 25.51
C LEU A 402 21.09 -0.07 24.71
N ILE A 403 20.04 0.02 23.90
CA ILE A 403 19.78 -0.85 22.78
C ILE A 403 20.38 -0.20 21.54
N ILE A 404 21.29 -0.91 20.88
CA ILE A 404 21.99 -0.41 19.70
C ILE A 404 21.70 -1.35 18.53
N LYS A 405 21.07 -0.77 17.51
CA LYS A 405 20.94 -1.36 16.19
C LYS A 405 21.90 -0.63 15.26
N ASN A 406 22.82 -1.35 14.65
CA ASN A 406 23.68 -0.85 13.57
C ASN A 406 24.40 -2.03 12.95
N SER A 407 24.26 -2.18 11.64
CA SER A 407 24.92 -3.23 10.87
C SER A 407 26.37 -2.92 10.50
N ASN A 408 26.90 -1.72 10.82
CA ASN A 408 28.23 -1.31 10.41
C ASN A 408 28.94 -0.39 11.44
N PHE A 409 29.73 -0.99 12.33
CA PHE A 409 30.69 -0.31 13.21
C PHE A 409 32.11 -0.26 12.62
N SER A 410 32.26 -0.51 11.31
CA SER A 410 33.56 -0.37 10.66
C SER A 410 34.07 1.06 10.86
N ASP A 411 35.37 1.18 11.14
CA ASP A 411 36.06 2.46 11.31
C ASP A 411 35.54 3.37 12.44
N VAL A 412 34.74 2.84 13.38
CA VAL A 412 34.39 3.56 14.60
C VAL A 412 35.62 3.72 15.48
N VAL A 413 35.79 4.92 16.04
CA VAL A 413 36.91 5.26 16.91
C VAL A 413 36.39 5.57 18.31
N PHE A 414 36.83 4.80 19.28
CA PHE A 414 36.62 5.09 20.70
C PHE A 414 37.74 6.00 21.20
N HIS A 415 37.39 7.21 21.64
CA HIS A 415 38.28 8.13 22.34
C HIS A 415 38.07 7.99 23.83
N GLY A 416 39.10 7.55 24.55
CA GLY A 416 38.98 7.19 25.96
C GLY A 416 38.39 5.80 26.15
N GLU A 417 37.72 5.59 27.29
CA GLU A 417 37.14 4.30 27.68
C GLU A 417 35.91 3.96 26.82
N ALA A 418 35.86 2.74 26.28
CA ALA A 418 34.68 2.25 25.58
C ALA A 418 33.67 1.67 26.59
N LYS A 419 32.74 2.51 27.07
CA LYS A 419 31.74 2.15 28.08
C LYS A 419 30.47 1.60 27.44
N CYS A 420 30.42 0.28 27.23
CA CYS A 420 29.31 -0.46 26.63
C CYS A 420 28.68 -1.46 27.62
N ASN A 421 28.81 -1.20 28.93
CA ASN A 421 28.28 -2.09 29.95
C ASN A 421 26.75 -2.09 29.92
N GLN A 422 26.16 -3.28 30.06
CA GLN A 422 24.71 -3.54 29.97
C GLN A 422 24.06 -3.13 28.64
N THR A 423 24.85 -2.88 27.59
CA THR A 423 24.35 -2.54 26.24
C THR A 423 23.88 -3.79 25.51
N VAL A 424 22.78 -3.68 24.76
CA VAL A 424 22.26 -4.75 23.90
C VAL A 424 22.48 -4.39 22.44
N PHE A 425 23.25 -5.20 21.73
CA PHE A 425 23.51 -5.04 20.31
C PHE A 425 22.64 -6.02 19.52
N ILE A 426 21.74 -5.47 18.69
CA ILE A 426 20.72 -6.25 17.97
C ILE A 426 21.27 -6.93 16.72
N ASP A 427 22.10 -6.23 15.96
CA ASP A 427 22.60 -6.68 14.66
C ASP A 427 24.02 -7.28 14.76
N GLU A 428 24.48 -7.88 13.65
CA GLU A 428 25.84 -8.40 13.54
C GLU A 428 26.87 -7.27 13.68
N LEU A 429 27.91 -7.50 14.50
CA LEU A 429 28.91 -6.49 14.85
C LEU A 429 30.32 -6.88 14.42
N ASN A 430 30.96 -5.98 13.68
CA ASN A 430 32.35 -6.15 13.27
C ASN A 430 33.26 -5.10 13.95
N PHE A 431 34.02 -5.55 14.94
CA PHE A 431 35.10 -4.80 15.58
C PHE A 431 36.50 -5.31 15.16
N SER A 432 36.60 -6.06 14.05
CA SER A 432 37.83 -6.73 13.65
C SER A 432 39.01 -5.78 13.41
N THR A 433 38.73 -4.52 13.09
CA THR A 433 39.71 -3.47 12.80
C THR A 433 39.67 -2.31 13.79
N VAL A 434 38.86 -2.40 14.86
CA VAL A 434 38.63 -1.29 15.79
C VAL A 434 39.57 -1.41 17.00
N PRO A 435 40.58 -0.53 17.14
CA PRO A 435 41.46 -0.57 18.30
C PRO A 435 40.82 0.09 19.52
N PHE A 436 40.65 -0.66 20.59
CA PHE A 436 40.33 -0.15 21.93
C PHE A 436 41.63 0.28 22.61
N LYS A 437 41.97 1.57 22.41
CA LYS A 437 43.22 2.18 22.94
C LYS A 437 43.21 2.31 24.47
N SER A 438 42.04 2.46 25.08
CA SER A 438 41.83 2.49 26.53
C SER A 438 41.07 1.25 26.99
N THR A 439 40.62 1.25 28.25
CA THR A 439 39.73 0.23 28.80
C THR A 439 38.48 0.05 27.93
N ALA A 440 38.14 -1.20 27.61
CA ALA A 440 36.90 -1.55 26.95
C ALA A 440 36.00 -2.30 27.94
N ASP A 441 34.85 -1.74 28.27
CA ASP A 441 33.90 -2.31 29.21
C ASP A 441 32.61 -2.73 28.51
N PHE A 442 32.47 -4.04 28.29
CA PHE A 442 31.29 -4.73 27.80
C PHE A 442 30.63 -5.57 28.91
N SER A 443 30.84 -5.23 30.19
CA SER A 443 30.28 -5.99 31.31
C SER A 443 28.75 -6.01 31.26
N GLY A 444 28.16 -7.20 31.28
CA GLY A 444 26.71 -7.40 31.16
C GLY A 444 26.13 -7.06 29.78
N ALA A 445 26.97 -6.78 28.77
CA ALA A 445 26.50 -6.52 27.42
C ALA A 445 25.90 -7.78 26.79
N THR A 446 24.95 -7.62 25.88
CA THR A 446 24.34 -8.71 25.12
C THR A 446 24.55 -8.51 23.64
N PHE A 447 25.09 -9.53 22.97
CA PHE A 447 25.27 -9.58 21.52
C PHE A 447 24.25 -10.56 20.95
N MET A 448 23.19 -10.05 20.31
CA MET A 448 22.08 -10.86 19.79
C MET A 448 22.48 -11.65 18.53
N LYS A 449 23.43 -11.11 17.78
CA LYS A 449 23.97 -11.68 16.55
C LYS A 449 25.48 -11.86 16.66
N LYS A 450 26.09 -12.39 15.59
CA LYS A 450 27.53 -12.62 15.53
C LYS A 450 28.32 -11.36 15.86
N VAL A 451 29.44 -11.54 16.55
CA VAL A 451 30.38 -10.45 16.85
C VAL A 451 31.81 -10.86 16.56
N TYR A 452 32.59 -9.94 16.00
CA TYR A 452 33.99 -10.15 15.66
C TYR A 452 34.89 -9.15 16.38
N PHE A 453 35.60 -9.61 17.40
CA PHE A 453 36.71 -8.92 18.05
C PHE A 453 38.01 -9.46 17.47
N GLY A 454 38.57 -8.75 16.49
CA GLY A 454 39.75 -9.15 15.74
C GLY A 454 39.47 -10.00 14.49
N GLY A 455 40.43 -9.98 13.56
CA GLY A 455 40.29 -10.55 12.20
C GLY A 455 41.33 -11.62 11.89
N LEU A 456 41.60 -11.86 10.60
CA LEU A 456 42.54 -12.90 10.14
C LEU A 456 44.00 -12.67 10.58
N TYR A 457 44.34 -11.45 10.96
CA TYR A 457 45.64 -11.09 11.50
C TYR A 457 45.51 -10.82 13.00
N ASN A 458 46.45 -11.34 13.79
CA ASN A 458 46.53 -11.06 15.24
C ASN A 458 46.90 -9.59 15.47
N ILE A 459 45.90 -8.72 15.35
CA ILE A 459 46.01 -7.28 15.57
C ILE A 459 45.81 -7.00 17.05
N ASP A 460 46.54 -6.00 17.56
CA ASP A 460 46.42 -5.49 18.91
C ASP A 460 45.14 -4.66 19.06
N ILE A 461 44.03 -5.35 19.31
CA ILE A 461 42.68 -4.79 19.42
C ILE A 461 42.45 -4.20 20.80
N PHE A 462 42.85 -4.89 21.88
CA PHE A 462 42.65 -4.41 23.25
C PHE A 462 43.98 -4.00 23.88
N LYS A 463 44.29 -2.70 23.82
CA LYS A 463 45.54 -2.15 24.37
C LYS A 463 45.57 -2.16 25.89
N ASN A 464 44.41 -1.97 26.52
CA ASN A 464 44.24 -2.01 27.97
C ASN A 464 43.26 -3.12 28.36
N SER A 465 42.77 -3.11 29.60
CA SER A 465 41.87 -4.14 30.11
C SER A 465 40.57 -4.20 29.32
N ALA A 466 40.11 -5.42 29.02
CA ALA A 466 38.85 -5.70 28.35
C ALA A 466 37.91 -6.46 29.29
N TYR A 467 36.74 -5.89 29.58
CA TYR A 467 35.76 -6.47 30.47
C TYR A 467 34.56 -7.01 29.69
N PHE A 468 34.33 -8.30 29.80
CA PHE A 468 33.19 -9.07 29.27
C PHE A 468 32.46 -9.81 30.39
N ARG A 469 32.60 -9.34 31.64
CA ARG A 469 32.00 -9.99 32.80
C ARG A 469 30.50 -10.06 32.64
N LYS A 470 29.89 -11.24 32.84
CA LYS A 470 28.44 -11.45 32.67
C LYS A 470 27.92 -11.07 31.27
N ALA A 471 28.78 -10.91 30.28
CA ALA A 471 28.36 -10.64 28.91
C ALA A 471 27.68 -11.89 28.32
N THR A 472 26.67 -11.70 27.49
CA THR A 472 25.94 -12.78 26.83
C THR A 472 26.12 -12.69 25.31
N PHE A 473 26.59 -13.78 24.71
CA PHE A 473 26.76 -13.93 23.27
C PHE A 473 25.75 -14.96 22.77
N VAL A 474 24.70 -14.49 22.08
CA VAL A 474 23.58 -15.34 21.65
C VAL A 474 23.92 -16.14 20.40
N GLU A 475 24.71 -15.55 19.49
CA GLU A 475 25.29 -16.24 18.34
C GLU A 475 26.81 -16.35 18.48
N THR A 476 27.50 -16.78 17.41
CA THR A 476 28.95 -17.00 17.42
C THR A 476 29.72 -15.73 17.78
N ALA A 477 30.65 -15.84 18.72
CA ALA A 477 31.55 -14.76 19.11
C ALA A 477 32.99 -15.11 18.71
N HIS A 478 33.63 -14.24 17.92
CA HIS A 478 35.00 -14.38 17.48
C HIS A 478 35.92 -13.43 18.26
N PHE A 479 37.00 -13.97 18.80
CA PHE A 479 38.02 -13.29 19.59
C PHE A 479 39.43 -13.54 19.06
N ARG A 480 39.59 -13.62 17.74
CA ARG A 480 40.92 -13.71 17.09
C ARG A 480 41.63 -12.35 17.19
N ALA A 481 42.02 -12.00 18.41
CA ALA A 481 42.55 -10.70 18.79
C ALA A 481 43.70 -10.86 19.79
N GLN A 482 44.52 -9.81 19.86
CA GLN A 482 45.48 -9.66 20.95
C GLN A 482 44.89 -8.79 22.07
N PHE A 483 45.03 -9.28 23.30
CA PHE A 483 44.71 -8.63 24.56
C PHE A 483 46.01 -8.25 25.26
N SER A 484 46.38 -6.97 25.18
CA SER A 484 47.59 -6.44 25.80
C SER A 484 47.39 -6.14 27.29
N GLY A 485 46.17 -5.79 27.71
CA GLY A 485 45.75 -5.73 29.11
C GLY A 485 45.10 -7.01 29.61
N ASN A 486 44.55 -6.97 30.83
CA ASN A 486 43.81 -8.11 31.40
C ASN A 486 42.51 -8.35 30.64
N ALA A 487 42.14 -9.61 30.41
CA ALA A 487 40.89 -9.99 29.77
C ALA A 487 39.96 -10.69 30.76
N TYR A 488 38.78 -10.12 30.98
CA TYR A 488 37.85 -10.50 32.04
C TYR A 488 36.55 -11.07 31.43
N PHE A 489 36.41 -12.38 31.39
CA PHE A 489 35.23 -13.12 30.91
C PHE A 489 34.47 -13.81 32.05
N GLU A 490 34.63 -13.33 33.29
CA GLU A 490 33.99 -13.95 34.45
C GLU A 490 32.45 -13.97 34.29
N ASP A 491 31.84 -15.13 34.53
CA ASP A 491 30.40 -15.37 34.36
C ASP A 491 29.85 -15.04 32.95
N ALA A 492 30.70 -14.93 31.93
CA ALA A 492 30.25 -14.72 30.55
C ALA A 492 29.50 -15.96 30.02
N ASN A 493 28.47 -15.75 29.21
CA ASN A 493 27.66 -16.83 28.63
C ASN A 493 27.75 -16.83 27.10
N PHE A 494 28.25 -17.93 26.54
CA PHE A 494 28.34 -18.18 25.10
C PHE A 494 27.30 -19.23 24.70
N LYS A 495 26.17 -18.79 24.16
CA LYS A 495 25.05 -19.66 23.76
C LYS A 495 25.37 -20.53 22.54
N GLN A 496 26.26 -20.05 21.68
CA GLN A 496 26.75 -20.72 20.48
C GLN A 496 28.27 -20.81 20.51
N GLU A 497 28.91 -21.01 19.36
CA GLU A 497 30.36 -21.17 19.28
C GLU A 497 31.12 -19.93 19.82
N ALA A 498 32.11 -20.18 20.67
CA ALA A 498 33.06 -19.17 21.15
C ALA A 498 34.43 -19.45 20.53
N LYS A 499 34.91 -18.56 19.67
CA LYS A 499 36.14 -18.76 18.87
C LYS A 499 37.26 -17.86 19.35
N PHE A 500 38.15 -18.40 20.16
CA PHE A 500 39.41 -17.82 20.60
C PHE A 500 40.61 -18.37 19.82
N GLU A 501 40.38 -18.99 18.65
CA GLU A 501 41.44 -19.50 17.78
C GLU A 501 42.49 -18.41 17.51
N SER A 502 43.77 -18.75 17.68
CA SER A 502 44.92 -17.85 17.52
C SER A 502 44.90 -16.60 18.42
N ALA A 503 44.02 -16.49 19.42
CA ALA A 503 43.98 -15.35 20.33
C ALA A 503 45.26 -15.25 21.16
N VAL A 504 45.71 -14.02 21.44
CA VAL A 504 46.94 -13.79 22.22
C VAL A 504 46.61 -12.96 23.46
N PHE A 505 46.75 -13.57 24.64
CA PHE A 505 46.58 -12.92 25.93
C PHE A 505 47.95 -12.61 26.52
N LYS A 506 48.41 -11.36 26.40
CA LYS A 506 49.72 -10.93 26.92
C LYS A 506 49.72 -10.75 28.43
N ASN A 507 48.55 -10.43 29.00
CA ASN A 507 48.34 -10.33 30.43
C ASN A 507 47.32 -11.37 30.92
N SER A 508 46.96 -11.31 32.20
CA SER A 508 46.12 -12.34 32.80
C SER A 508 44.74 -12.40 32.14
N SER A 509 44.22 -13.63 31.98
CA SER A 509 42.89 -13.88 31.44
C SER A 509 42.04 -14.69 32.42
N TYR A 510 40.79 -14.25 32.60
CA TYR A 510 39.89 -14.77 33.63
C TYR A 510 38.58 -15.22 32.99
N PHE A 511 38.35 -16.53 32.96
CA PHE A 511 37.12 -17.19 32.48
C PHE A 511 36.35 -17.81 33.65
N THR A 512 36.55 -17.31 34.88
CA THR A 512 35.95 -17.88 36.09
C THR A 512 34.43 -17.89 35.98
N GLY A 513 33.79 -19.05 36.15
CA GLY A 513 32.33 -19.17 36.05
C GLY A 513 31.75 -19.01 34.63
N ALA A 514 32.57 -18.82 33.61
CA ALA A 514 32.09 -18.69 32.23
C ALA A 514 31.36 -19.97 31.77
N THR A 515 30.28 -19.80 31.02
CA THR A 515 29.47 -20.90 30.48
C THR A 515 29.56 -20.91 28.96
N PHE A 516 29.98 -22.05 28.41
CA PHE A 516 30.06 -22.32 26.98
C PHE A 516 29.01 -23.37 26.61
N GLU A 517 27.84 -22.91 26.16
CA GLU A 517 26.74 -23.78 25.72
C GLU A 517 26.98 -24.34 24.31
N GLY A 518 27.72 -23.61 23.47
CA GLY A 518 28.27 -24.08 22.20
C GLY A 518 29.74 -24.53 22.30
N ASN A 519 30.35 -24.88 21.16
CA ASN A 519 31.76 -25.29 21.12
C ASN A 519 32.67 -24.12 21.53
N ALA A 520 33.69 -24.40 22.34
CA ALA A 520 34.70 -23.42 22.73
C ALA A 520 36.04 -23.79 22.08
N ASP A 521 36.54 -22.93 21.21
CA ASP A 521 37.75 -23.18 20.43
C ASP A 521 38.86 -22.20 20.82
N PHE A 522 39.92 -22.74 21.43
CA PHE A 522 41.15 -22.05 21.82
C PHE A 522 42.36 -22.58 21.02
N THR A 523 42.12 -23.13 19.83
CA THR A 523 43.19 -23.69 18.98
C THR A 523 44.24 -22.62 18.69
N ASP A 524 45.53 -22.95 18.85
CA ASP A 524 46.66 -22.01 18.67
C ASP A 524 46.62 -20.74 19.56
N ALA A 525 45.77 -20.70 20.59
CA ALA A 525 45.73 -19.56 21.51
C ALA A 525 47.00 -19.50 22.37
N THR A 526 47.52 -18.30 22.60
CA THR A 526 48.71 -18.07 23.44
C THR A 526 48.34 -17.27 24.69
N PHE A 527 48.65 -17.83 25.85
CA PHE A 527 48.48 -17.20 27.16
C PHE A 527 49.86 -16.93 27.76
N GLU A 528 50.32 -15.68 27.67
CA GLU A 528 51.65 -15.28 28.14
C GLU A 528 51.73 -15.10 29.67
N ASN A 529 50.58 -14.88 30.30
CA ASN A 529 50.44 -14.72 31.74
C ASN A 529 49.41 -15.70 32.33
N THR A 530 49.01 -15.49 33.58
CA THR A 530 48.14 -16.39 34.33
C THR A 530 46.75 -16.48 33.68
N THR A 531 46.27 -17.70 33.49
CA THR A 531 44.93 -17.96 32.92
C THR A 531 44.09 -18.80 33.88
N THR A 532 42.85 -18.39 34.09
CA THR A 532 41.94 -19.06 35.02
C THR A 532 40.63 -19.44 34.34
N PHE A 533 40.28 -20.73 34.34
CA PHE A 533 38.99 -21.29 33.92
C PHE A 533 38.19 -21.85 35.10
N ASN A 534 38.47 -21.37 36.32
CA ASN A 534 37.90 -21.95 37.52
C ASN A 534 36.38 -21.88 37.50
N HIS A 535 35.71 -22.97 37.83
CA HIS A 535 34.24 -23.09 37.80
C HIS A 535 33.58 -22.82 36.43
N ALA A 536 34.35 -22.74 35.34
CA ALA A 536 33.77 -22.65 34.01
C ALA A 536 33.01 -23.95 33.65
N THR A 537 32.01 -23.85 32.78
CA THR A 537 31.21 -24.98 32.30
C THR A 537 31.25 -25.06 30.79
N PHE A 538 31.79 -26.16 30.26
CA PHE A 538 31.78 -26.48 28.83
C PHE A 538 30.73 -27.56 28.56
N ILE A 539 29.58 -27.16 28.01
CA ILE A 539 28.45 -28.07 27.71
C ILE A 539 28.71 -28.86 26.42
N LYS A 540 29.43 -28.26 25.47
CA LYS A 540 29.86 -28.88 24.21
C LYS A 540 31.37 -29.05 24.19
N ASP A 541 31.92 -29.28 23.00
CA ASP A 541 33.33 -29.59 22.82
C ASP A 541 34.20 -28.37 23.19
N SER A 542 35.26 -28.61 23.95
CA SER A 542 36.28 -27.61 24.29
C SER A 542 37.64 -28.02 23.70
N ILE A 543 38.19 -27.18 22.84
CA ILE A 543 39.40 -27.47 22.06
C ILE A 543 40.49 -26.48 22.48
N PHE A 544 41.62 -26.99 22.94
CA PHE A 544 42.84 -26.25 23.31
C PHE A 544 44.05 -26.72 22.48
N SER A 545 43.81 -27.42 21.37
CA SER A 545 44.85 -27.97 20.50
C SER A 545 45.86 -26.89 20.14
N TYR A 546 47.15 -27.17 20.33
CA TYR A 546 48.23 -26.22 20.05
C TYR A 546 48.21 -24.92 20.86
N ALA A 547 47.34 -24.80 21.87
CA ALA A 547 47.35 -23.69 22.79
C ALA A 547 48.64 -23.70 23.62
N THR A 548 49.21 -22.53 23.88
CA THR A 548 50.42 -22.37 24.69
C THR A 548 50.13 -21.58 25.95
N PHE A 549 50.37 -22.20 27.11
CA PHE A 549 50.29 -21.57 28.43
C PHE A 549 51.70 -21.34 28.97
N ILE A 550 52.10 -20.08 29.13
CA ILE A 550 53.45 -19.74 29.58
C ILE A 550 53.56 -19.77 31.10
N LYS A 551 52.58 -19.18 31.80
CA LYS A 551 52.51 -19.10 33.27
C LYS A 551 51.45 -20.07 33.83
N ASP A 552 50.98 -19.82 35.04
CA ASP A 552 49.98 -20.64 35.72
C ASP A 552 48.68 -20.71 34.91
N SER A 553 48.15 -21.94 34.78
CA SER A 553 46.84 -22.19 34.20
C SER A 553 46.02 -23.02 35.17
N THR A 554 44.80 -22.57 35.49
CA THR A 554 43.94 -23.22 36.47
C THR A 554 42.58 -23.58 35.88
N PHE A 555 42.13 -24.78 36.20
CA PHE A 555 40.88 -25.42 35.76
C PHE A 555 40.12 -25.96 36.98
N ILE A 556 40.27 -25.31 38.13
CA ILE A 556 39.72 -25.78 39.41
C ILE A 556 38.21 -25.69 39.35
N GLY A 557 37.51 -26.78 39.66
CA GLY A 557 36.05 -26.77 39.66
C GLY A 557 35.41 -26.68 38.27
N VAL A 558 36.18 -26.74 37.17
CA VAL A 558 35.64 -26.73 35.80
C VAL A 558 34.77 -27.97 35.55
N SER A 559 33.75 -27.86 34.69
CA SER A 559 32.95 -28.99 34.23
C SER A 559 33.03 -29.16 32.72
N PHE A 560 33.46 -30.34 32.26
CA PHE A 560 33.45 -30.74 30.85
C PHE A 560 32.35 -31.78 30.62
N GLU A 561 31.25 -31.37 29.97
CA GLU A 561 30.11 -32.26 29.71
C GLU A 561 30.29 -33.14 28.45
N LYS A 562 31.17 -32.71 27.53
CA LYS A 562 31.47 -33.38 26.26
C LYS A 562 32.98 -33.55 26.07
N LYS A 563 33.47 -33.41 24.83
CA LYS A 563 34.84 -33.67 24.43
C LYS A 563 35.78 -32.57 24.91
N VAL A 564 36.96 -32.94 25.40
CA VAL A 564 38.04 -31.99 25.76
C VAL A 564 39.35 -32.41 25.12
N HIS A 565 39.92 -31.50 24.35
CA HIS A 565 41.15 -31.72 23.59
C HIS A 565 42.21 -30.74 24.04
N PHE A 566 43.16 -31.19 24.84
CA PHE A 566 44.31 -30.37 25.22
C PHE A 566 45.32 -30.33 24.08
N ASN A 567 46.04 -31.42 23.78
CA ASN A 567 47.20 -31.40 22.87
C ASN A 567 47.93 -30.05 22.91
N ALA A 568 48.28 -29.60 24.11
CA ALA A 568 48.64 -28.22 24.43
C ALA A 568 50.06 -28.14 25.00
N CYS A 569 50.63 -26.93 25.04
CA CYS A 569 51.95 -26.68 25.56
C CYS A 569 51.90 -25.89 26.88
N PHE A 570 52.20 -26.55 27.99
CA PHE A 570 52.33 -25.90 29.31
C PHE A 570 53.81 -25.63 29.61
N LYS A 571 54.30 -24.40 29.43
CA LYS A 571 55.76 -24.12 29.46
C LYS A 571 56.36 -24.23 30.86
N GLN A 572 55.87 -23.41 31.79
CA GLN A 572 56.52 -23.26 33.11
C GLN A 572 55.94 -24.23 34.15
N PHE A 573 54.61 -24.34 34.22
CA PHE A 573 53.90 -25.08 35.26
C PHE A 573 52.87 -26.04 34.66
N SER A 574 52.62 -27.17 35.32
CA SER A 574 51.50 -28.06 34.97
C SER A 574 50.17 -27.36 35.26
N PRO A 575 49.10 -27.61 34.49
CA PRO A 575 47.79 -27.05 34.77
C PRO A 575 47.23 -27.60 36.09
N ALA A 576 46.62 -26.71 36.89
CA ALA A 576 46.00 -27.11 38.15
C ALA A 576 44.51 -27.43 37.95
N PHE A 577 44.12 -28.69 38.14
CA PHE A 577 42.71 -29.12 38.07
C PHE A 577 42.03 -29.24 39.44
N ILE A 578 42.81 -29.15 40.52
CA ILE A 578 42.34 -29.32 41.88
C ILE A 578 42.93 -28.23 42.77
N MET A 579 42.16 -27.82 43.76
CA MET A 579 42.65 -27.06 44.90
C MET A 579 42.24 -27.78 46.18
N VAL A 580 43.23 -28.28 46.91
CA VAL A 580 43.02 -28.90 48.23
C VAL A 580 43.71 -28.00 49.25
N PRO A 581 42.96 -27.19 50.02
CA PRO A 581 43.56 -26.35 51.04
C PRO A 581 44.23 -27.22 52.10
N ALA A 582 45.49 -26.94 52.42
CA ALA A 582 46.23 -27.71 53.41
C ALA A 582 45.54 -27.63 54.78
N GLY A 583 45.22 -28.78 55.38
CA GLY A 583 44.63 -28.86 56.72
C GLY A 583 43.13 -28.53 56.80
N GLN A 584 42.42 -28.37 55.68
CA GLN A 584 40.96 -28.22 55.66
C GLN A 584 40.27 -29.44 55.04
N PRO A 585 39.02 -29.75 55.47
CA PRO A 585 38.24 -30.80 54.82
C PRO A 585 38.05 -30.50 53.33
N GLU A 586 38.04 -31.54 52.51
CA GLU A 586 37.86 -31.41 51.06
C GLU A 586 36.57 -30.65 50.74
N ILE A 587 36.68 -29.58 49.96
CA ILE A 587 35.54 -28.81 49.47
C ILE A 587 35.13 -29.42 48.11
N PRO A 588 33.90 -29.99 47.98
CA PRO A 588 33.48 -30.73 46.78
C PRO A 588 33.63 -29.96 45.46
N ASN A 589 33.50 -28.64 45.49
CA ASN A 589 33.50 -27.78 44.30
C ASN A 589 34.91 -27.37 43.82
N MET A 590 35.98 -27.86 44.45
CA MET A 590 37.37 -27.50 44.13
C MET A 590 38.09 -28.51 43.22
N ARG A 591 37.35 -29.39 42.54
CA ARG A 591 37.90 -30.39 41.61
C ARG A 591 37.27 -30.22 40.23
N ALA A 592 38.09 -30.33 39.19
CA ALA A 592 37.60 -30.47 37.83
C ALA A 592 36.74 -31.74 37.68
N ARG A 593 35.75 -31.66 36.80
CA ARG A 593 34.69 -32.65 36.61
C ARG A 593 34.59 -33.03 35.14
N PHE A 594 34.53 -34.34 34.87
CA PHE A 594 34.44 -34.91 33.52
C PHE A 594 33.21 -35.81 33.40
N SER A 595 32.40 -35.61 32.36
CA SER A 595 31.13 -36.33 32.17
C SER A 595 31.32 -37.81 31.85
N LEU A 596 30.63 -38.69 32.59
CA LEU A 596 30.65 -40.13 32.31
C LEU A 596 30.09 -40.49 30.91
N HIS A 597 29.30 -39.60 30.30
CA HIS A 597 28.70 -39.80 28.98
C HIS A 597 29.68 -39.66 27.81
N SER A 598 30.82 -39.00 28.01
CA SER A 598 31.86 -38.91 26.98
C SER A 598 32.63 -40.22 26.90
N ALA A 599 33.01 -40.64 25.69
CA ALA A 599 33.86 -41.81 25.52
C ALA A 599 35.31 -41.47 25.87
N GLN A 600 36.12 -42.48 26.21
CA GLN A 600 37.54 -42.25 26.55
C GLN A 600 38.31 -41.50 25.45
N LYS A 601 38.01 -41.77 24.18
CA LYS A 601 38.65 -41.13 23.02
C LYS A 601 38.31 -39.64 22.87
N ASP A 602 37.28 -39.17 23.56
CA ASP A 602 36.86 -37.75 23.54
C ASP A 602 37.64 -36.93 24.58
N TYR A 603 38.50 -37.60 25.37
CA TYR A 603 39.39 -37.00 26.35
C TYR A 603 40.83 -37.13 25.88
N ASP A 604 41.37 -36.02 25.38
CA ASP A 604 42.76 -35.90 25.01
C ASP A 604 43.47 -34.95 25.99
N PHE A 605 44.26 -35.52 26.91
CA PHE A 605 45.10 -34.79 27.86
C PHE A 605 46.57 -34.75 27.42
N SER A 606 46.86 -35.03 26.15
CA SER A 606 48.22 -34.99 25.63
C SER A 606 48.79 -33.57 25.71
N THR A 607 50.11 -33.50 25.85
CA THR A 607 50.86 -32.25 25.91
C THR A 607 52.11 -32.37 25.04
N TYR A 608 52.52 -31.30 24.37
CA TYR A 608 53.77 -31.28 23.61
C TYR A 608 54.69 -30.17 24.11
N ASN A 609 56.00 -30.44 24.11
CA ASN A 609 57.05 -29.47 24.44
C ASN A 609 56.81 -28.66 25.74
N GLY A 610 56.24 -29.31 26.77
CA GLY A 610 55.83 -28.68 28.02
C GLY A 610 55.62 -29.68 29.16
N LYS A 611 55.06 -29.19 30.27
CA LYS A 611 54.64 -29.98 31.43
C LYS A 611 53.44 -30.85 31.08
N THR A 612 53.40 -32.03 31.70
CA THR A 612 52.40 -33.06 31.42
C THR A 612 51.17 -32.91 32.31
N ILE A 613 50.06 -33.51 31.86
CA ILE A 613 48.86 -33.74 32.64
C ILE A 613 48.87 -35.22 33.07
N PRO A 614 49.15 -35.54 34.34
CA PRO A 614 49.19 -36.92 34.81
C PRO A 614 47.79 -37.57 34.70
N PRO A 615 47.64 -38.69 33.98
CA PRO A 615 46.40 -39.44 33.94
C PRO A 615 46.22 -40.22 35.24
N GLY A 616 44.97 -40.38 35.66
CA GLY A 616 44.53 -41.22 36.76
C GLY A 616 43.20 -41.89 36.42
N THR A 617 42.87 -42.94 37.14
CA THR A 617 41.67 -43.74 36.86
C THR A 617 40.54 -43.37 37.83
N ALA A 618 39.36 -43.05 37.29
CA ALA A 618 38.13 -42.86 38.05
C ALA A 618 37.01 -43.74 37.50
N GLU A 619 36.16 -44.24 38.40
CA GLU A 619 35.01 -45.07 38.06
C GLU A 619 33.73 -44.45 38.64
N LEU A 620 32.70 -44.35 37.80
CA LEU A 620 31.34 -43.97 38.20
C LEU A 620 30.35 -44.89 37.50
N ASP A 621 29.44 -45.51 38.24
CA ASP A 621 28.35 -46.32 37.70
C ASP A 621 28.81 -47.47 36.78
N GLY A 622 29.95 -48.09 37.10
CA GLY A 622 30.57 -49.16 36.29
C GLY A 622 31.28 -48.67 35.03
N VAL A 623 31.39 -47.35 34.85
CA VAL A 623 32.07 -46.72 33.73
C VAL A 623 33.41 -46.17 34.22
N GLU A 624 34.50 -46.75 33.72
CA GLU A 624 35.85 -46.29 34.01
C GLU A 624 36.33 -45.28 32.96
N ARG A 625 37.04 -44.24 33.40
CA ARG A 625 37.73 -43.28 32.54
C ARG A 625 39.10 -42.92 33.09
N SER A 626 40.03 -42.69 32.18
CA SER A 626 41.31 -42.04 32.44
C SER A 626 41.14 -40.53 32.29
N ILE A 627 41.27 -39.82 33.40
CA ILE A 627 41.11 -38.36 33.56
C ILE A 627 42.25 -37.82 34.45
N PRO A 628 42.51 -36.50 34.55
CA PRO A 628 43.64 -36.00 35.32
C PRO A 628 43.58 -36.42 36.80
N ILE A 629 44.72 -36.73 37.41
CA ILE A 629 44.79 -37.17 38.82
C ILE A 629 44.08 -36.17 39.75
N GLY A 630 43.31 -36.70 40.69
CA GLY A 630 42.55 -35.93 41.67
C GLY A 630 41.24 -35.33 41.15
N THR A 631 40.94 -35.44 39.86
CA THR A 631 39.66 -35.00 39.29
C THR A 631 38.59 -36.10 39.42
N VAL A 632 37.34 -35.79 39.10
CA VAL A 632 36.21 -36.72 39.29
C VAL A 632 35.38 -36.88 38.02
N LEU A 633 34.75 -38.04 37.88
CA LEU A 633 33.65 -38.25 36.96
C LEU A 633 32.34 -37.75 37.58
N PHE A 634 31.42 -37.28 36.74
CA PHE A 634 30.07 -36.90 37.15
C PHE A 634 29.02 -37.32 36.12
N ASN A 635 27.77 -37.43 36.56
CA ASN A 635 26.63 -37.62 35.68
C ASN A 635 25.97 -36.25 35.38
N PRO A 636 25.98 -35.76 34.12
CA PRO A 636 25.42 -34.45 33.79
C PRO A 636 23.89 -34.37 33.92
N ASP A 637 23.18 -35.50 33.88
CA ASP A 637 21.71 -35.53 33.92
C ASP A 637 21.16 -35.37 35.36
N ILE A 638 22.01 -35.55 36.37
CA ILE A 638 21.62 -35.55 37.79
C ILE A 638 22.10 -34.26 38.48
N LYS A 639 21.44 -33.15 38.12
CA LYS A 639 21.65 -31.82 38.73
C LYS A 639 20.65 -31.59 39.88
N ASN A 640 21.12 -30.99 40.97
CA ASN A 640 20.24 -30.46 42.01
C ASN A 640 19.41 -29.32 41.41
N LYS A 641 18.08 -29.46 41.40
CA LYS A 641 17.19 -28.45 40.81
C LYS A 641 17.24 -27.07 41.48
N LYS A 642 17.68 -26.97 42.73
CA LYS A 642 17.76 -25.70 43.48
C LYS A 642 19.15 -25.05 43.38
N THR A 643 20.23 -25.82 43.36
CA THR A 643 21.60 -25.29 43.36
C THR A 643 22.30 -25.40 42.01
N GLY A 644 21.74 -26.16 41.06
CA GLY A 644 22.39 -26.48 39.78
C GLY A 644 23.59 -27.42 39.91
N GLU A 645 23.97 -27.82 41.12
CA GLU A 645 25.16 -28.63 41.39
C GLU A 645 24.94 -30.10 41.02
N TYR A 646 25.99 -30.75 40.53
CA TYR A 646 25.98 -32.19 40.27
C TYR A 646 26.00 -32.96 41.59
N THR A 647 25.03 -33.85 41.76
CA THR A 647 24.85 -34.58 43.03
C THR A 647 25.46 -35.98 43.02
N ARG A 648 25.87 -36.47 41.84
CA ARG A 648 26.45 -37.80 41.66
C ARG A 648 27.82 -37.70 41.00
N MET A 649 28.87 -37.97 41.79
CA MET A 649 30.28 -37.91 41.37
C MET A 649 31.04 -39.16 41.82
N SER A 650 32.12 -39.50 41.11
CA SER A 650 33.05 -40.56 41.51
C SER A 650 33.92 -40.16 42.69
N LYS A 651 34.66 -41.13 43.23
CA LYS A 651 35.88 -40.82 44.00
C LYS A 651 36.92 -40.15 43.08
N PRO A 652 37.88 -39.38 43.65
CA PRO A 652 38.96 -38.78 42.87
C PRO A 652 39.79 -39.82 42.11
N ALA A 653 40.19 -39.49 40.89
CA ALA A 653 41.10 -40.30 40.07
C ALA A 653 42.45 -40.47 40.78
N LYS A 654 42.94 -41.72 40.82
CA LYS A 654 44.20 -42.09 41.47
C LYS A 654 45.30 -42.39 40.48
#